data_AF-A0A6P7I8K6-F1
#
_entry.id   AF-A0A6P7I8K6-F1
#
_cell.length_a   1.000
_cell.length_b   1.000
_cell.length_c   1.000
_cell.angle_alpha   90.00
_cell.angle_beta   90.00
_cell.angle_gamma   90.00
#
_symmetry.space_group_name_H-M   'P 1'
#
loop_
_entity.id
_entity.type
_entity.pdbx_description
1 polymer ?
#
loop_
_entity_poly.entity_id
_entity_poly.type
_entity_poly.pdbx_seq_one_letter_code
_entity_poly.pdbx_strand_id
1 'polypeptide(L)'
;MEQAEELEQIATWFRQEGLAPDSTKEAQLCLLWRALQHTRSRLSNVTRDLEIHRSKHLAEMAEVRKSLEQIRIFTEHKDVLAQEIQNENDQLQVQLHRLVSLQDAQISEVAKMLYQQGLTELIHSSPSEQVAYLLVERASLLETSVDPDNLTADGNTASLLGAEAQRMNTNTHQCTHKGAACHGQSAWKKLFGLHKALQSKHTFIPAEARHSACRSGSLEKECSRLERDLEEGSRRLAMAHNEIRRLTDELESAHLTQRAYEMVELRKAKELNDRLDLEIRALRNRVRCLDAEKSSLQQSVVSLQEEVEELDSALQEQQQQVQAKQTREGAQGGSLQEKVEQLESALKEQQQHLLSVQLQANEANDFAKAQTAELVQSQQTSRNLQENLDAQTRCLLEKEDIIESLQQQLEHSQDNNRTEICTKENNLQDDTLWKQTKADLQLCEVTQSQLEDSSITEDKELQTQLTHKECPNGPEEMTTTQDECEVLKMEICETLKCLDKERSKYHVMKEKQKAKLCRAKQKLDDETTWRDEKIQNLERELSLSSHSLAKKKELIMSIGVENEKLLFEKRKLLQQLSETDSNKKDSHLTASLSQCRVDFLEMENKKLGNKIFHMSNQLAVLQRRLQNMQSLHFAQKLNKMVNHQQISTSLPLQMSSVPSEIQGLLDSTQSGATKQTDASSFHHCYTSGSLSRSAEMGYLNLTSTQSQANH
;
A
#
# COMPACT_ATOMS: atom_id res chain seq x y z
N MET A 1 42.41 4.82 53.91
CA MET A 1 42.33 3.36 53.73
C MET A 1 42.28 3.05 52.25
N GLU A 2 41.36 3.66 51.50
CA GLU A 2 41.23 3.63 50.03
C GLU A 2 42.52 3.31 49.24
N GLN A 3 43.59 4.12 49.33
CA GLN A 3 44.84 3.85 48.58
C GLN A 3 45.50 2.47 48.85
N ALA A 4 45.33 1.90 50.04
CA ALA A 4 45.81 0.55 50.34
C ALA A 4 44.90 -0.52 49.69
N GLU A 5 43.58 -0.30 49.73
CA GLU A 5 42.59 -1.18 49.08
C GLU A 5 42.70 -1.11 47.54
N GLU A 6 42.98 0.05 46.96
CA GLU A 6 43.29 0.22 45.53
C GLU A 6 44.55 -0.55 45.12
N LEU A 7 45.62 -0.46 45.91
CA LEU A 7 46.87 -1.21 45.66
C LEU A 7 46.67 -2.72 45.81
N GLU A 8 45.84 -3.18 46.77
CA GLU A 8 45.50 -4.59 46.92
C GLU A 8 44.60 -5.11 45.79
N GLN A 9 43.67 -4.29 45.29
CA GLN A 9 42.86 -4.58 44.09
C GLN A 9 43.74 -4.68 42.83
N ILE A 10 44.71 -3.77 42.66
CA ILE A 10 45.67 -3.83 41.56
C ILE A 10 46.56 -5.08 41.68
N ALA A 11 47.04 -5.42 42.89
CA ALA A 11 47.85 -6.61 43.13
C ALA A 11 47.09 -7.93 43.00
N THR A 12 45.78 -7.98 43.28
CA THR A 12 44.93 -9.15 43.00
C THR A 12 44.62 -9.27 41.51
N TRP A 13 44.34 -8.17 40.81
CA TRP A 13 44.15 -8.16 39.36
C TRP A 13 45.41 -8.62 38.59
N PHE A 14 46.60 -8.14 38.97
CA PHE A 14 47.86 -8.62 38.38
C PHE A 14 48.06 -10.13 38.51
N ARG A 15 47.68 -10.72 39.65
CA ARG A 15 47.75 -12.17 39.87
C ARG A 15 46.74 -12.95 39.00
N GLN A 16 45.60 -12.35 38.65
CA GLN A 16 44.62 -12.93 37.72
C GLN A 16 45.12 -12.88 36.26
N GLU A 17 45.80 -11.81 35.86
CA GLU A 17 46.46 -11.67 34.55
C GLU A 17 47.85 -12.37 34.47
N GLY A 18 48.18 -13.21 35.46
CA GLY A 18 49.37 -14.07 35.42
C GLY A 18 50.73 -13.39 35.67
N LEU A 19 50.76 -12.16 36.20
CA LEU A 19 52.01 -11.51 36.59
C LEU A 19 52.57 -12.10 37.90
N ALA A 20 53.86 -12.45 37.89
CA ALA A 20 54.59 -12.88 39.08
C ALA A 20 54.69 -11.74 40.12
N PRO A 21 54.67 -12.04 41.43
CA PRO A 21 54.69 -11.03 42.48
C PRO A 21 55.96 -10.16 42.47
N ASP A 22 57.11 -10.74 42.12
CA ASP A 22 58.41 -10.06 42.07
C ASP A 22 58.68 -9.35 40.72
N SER A 23 57.63 -9.08 39.94
CA SER A 23 57.74 -8.43 38.63
C SER A 23 58.21 -6.96 38.73
N THR A 24 59.04 -6.54 37.78
CA THR A 24 59.55 -5.15 37.73
C THR A 24 58.42 -4.15 37.48
N LYS A 25 58.58 -2.92 38.01
CA LYS A 25 57.56 -1.87 37.91
C LYS A 25 57.26 -1.48 36.46
N GLU A 26 58.25 -1.49 35.56
CA GLU A 26 58.05 -1.35 34.11
C GLU A 26 57.09 -2.42 33.56
N ALA A 27 57.22 -3.69 33.96
CA ALA A 27 56.38 -4.76 33.44
C ALA A 27 54.92 -4.61 33.91
N GLN A 28 54.73 -4.28 35.19
CA GLN A 28 53.44 -3.98 35.80
C GLN A 28 52.75 -2.78 35.12
N LEU A 29 53.48 -1.66 34.94
CA LEU A 29 52.99 -0.47 34.25
C LEU A 29 52.69 -0.74 32.77
N CYS A 30 53.51 -1.53 32.08
CA CYS A 30 53.25 -1.91 30.69
C CYS A 30 51.97 -2.76 30.55
N LEU A 31 51.68 -3.65 31.50
CA LEU A 31 50.49 -4.49 31.44
C LEU A 31 49.22 -3.69 31.79
N LEU A 32 49.27 -2.81 32.81
CA LEU A 32 48.21 -1.83 33.07
C LEU A 32 47.94 -0.93 31.86
N TRP A 33 48.99 -0.41 31.21
CA TRP A 33 48.84 0.46 30.05
C TRP A 33 48.19 -0.25 28.85
N ARG A 34 48.60 -1.50 28.56
CA ARG A 34 47.95 -2.33 27.52
C ARG A 34 46.49 -2.61 27.86
N ALA A 35 46.19 -2.97 29.11
CA ALA A 35 44.81 -3.21 29.54
C ALA A 35 43.96 -1.93 29.49
N LEU A 36 44.50 -0.78 29.86
CA LEU A 36 43.84 0.53 29.73
C LEU A 36 43.59 0.88 28.25
N GLN A 37 44.56 0.66 27.36
CA GLN A 37 44.37 0.87 25.92
C GLN A 37 43.34 -0.09 25.33
N HIS A 38 43.35 -1.37 25.73
CA HIS A 38 42.41 -2.38 25.26
C HIS A 38 40.98 -2.09 25.74
N THR A 39 40.78 -1.82 27.03
CA THR A 39 39.48 -1.46 27.61
C THR A 39 38.95 -0.15 27.03
N ARG A 40 39.79 0.88 26.88
CA ARG A 40 39.42 2.15 26.21
C ARG A 40 39.02 1.93 24.75
N SER A 41 39.71 1.05 24.02
CA SER A 41 39.37 0.72 22.63
C SER A 41 38.06 -0.06 22.53
N ARG A 42 37.85 -1.06 23.40
CA ARG A 42 36.58 -1.79 23.52
C ARG A 42 35.41 -0.86 23.89
N LEU A 43 35.61 0.03 24.86
CA LEU A 43 34.61 1.03 25.24
C LEU A 43 34.30 1.99 24.08
N SER A 44 35.32 2.45 23.35
CA SER A 44 35.14 3.29 22.16
C SER A 44 34.36 2.58 21.05
N ASN A 45 34.61 1.28 20.83
CA ASN A 45 33.87 0.47 19.87
C ASN A 45 32.41 0.28 20.32
N VAL A 46 32.17 -0.22 21.53
CA VAL A 46 30.82 -0.38 22.10
C VAL A 46 30.04 0.95 22.10
N THR A 47 30.68 2.08 22.38
CA THR A 47 30.03 3.40 22.30
C THR A 47 29.65 3.76 20.86
N ARG A 48 30.54 3.51 19.88
CA ARG A 48 30.27 3.73 18.45
C ARG A 48 29.14 2.83 17.95
N ASP A 49 29.16 1.55 18.30
CA ASP A 49 28.16 0.56 17.89
C ASP A 49 26.79 0.86 18.51
N LEU A 50 26.75 1.26 19.80
CA LEU A 50 25.53 1.71 20.47
C LEU A 50 24.96 3.00 19.83
N GLU A 51 25.80 3.94 19.39
CA GLU A 51 25.35 5.14 18.69
C GLU A 51 24.86 4.84 17.26
N ILE A 52 25.43 3.83 16.58
CA ILE A 52 24.91 3.28 15.32
C ILE A 52 23.53 2.65 15.55
N HIS A 53 23.35 1.85 16.61
CA HIS A 53 22.05 1.28 16.97
C HIS A 53 21.00 2.35 17.31
N ARG A 54 21.37 3.42 18.04
CA ARG A 54 20.50 4.59 18.27
C ARG A 54 20.12 5.28 16.96
N SER A 55 21.10 5.52 16.09
CA SER A 55 20.87 6.17 14.78
C SER A 55 19.93 5.35 13.89
N LYS A 56 20.12 4.02 13.86
CA LYS A 56 19.24 3.08 13.15
C LYS A 56 17.83 3.09 13.74
N HIS A 57 17.68 2.99 15.06
CA HIS A 57 16.38 3.02 15.72
C HIS A 57 15.63 4.35 15.49
N LEU A 58 16.35 5.49 15.50
CA LEU A 58 15.76 6.80 15.16
C LEU A 58 15.28 6.87 13.69
N ALA A 59 16.01 6.26 12.76
CA ALA A 59 15.59 6.16 11.36
C ALA A 59 14.36 5.25 11.19
N GLU A 60 14.33 4.08 11.83
CA GLU A 60 13.18 3.18 11.86
C GLU A 60 11.94 3.87 12.46
N MET A 61 12.10 4.61 13.55
CA MET A 61 11.01 5.39 14.16
C MET A 61 10.55 6.56 13.26
N ALA A 62 11.42 7.13 12.43
CA ALA A 62 11.02 8.12 11.43
C ALA A 62 10.21 7.49 10.28
N GLU A 63 10.59 6.28 9.84
CA GLU A 63 9.85 5.52 8.82
C GLU A 63 8.49 5.04 9.34
N VAL A 64 8.42 4.56 10.59
CA VAL A 64 7.14 4.20 11.25
C VAL A 64 6.22 5.43 11.39
N ARG A 65 6.75 6.61 11.74
CA ARG A 65 5.93 7.84 11.75
C ARG A 65 5.41 8.19 10.35
N LYS A 66 6.22 8.01 9.31
CA LYS A 66 5.83 8.26 7.91
C LYS A 66 4.74 7.29 7.44
N SER A 67 4.84 6.00 7.76
CA SER A 67 3.81 5.02 7.40
C SER A 67 2.51 5.20 8.19
N LEU A 68 2.60 5.56 9.48
CA LEU A 68 1.42 5.95 10.27
C LEU A 68 0.72 7.18 9.71
N GLU A 69 1.44 8.20 9.26
CA GLU A 69 0.84 9.38 8.62
C GLU A 69 0.21 9.03 7.26
N GLN A 70 0.82 8.14 6.47
CA GLN A 70 0.18 7.61 5.26
C GLN A 70 -1.12 6.86 5.58
N ILE A 71 -1.13 6.01 6.62
CA ILE A 71 -2.33 5.30 7.10
C ILE A 71 -3.40 6.30 7.59
N ARG A 72 -3.01 7.38 8.27
CA ARG A 72 -3.93 8.46 8.70
C ARG A 72 -4.60 9.09 7.48
N ILE A 73 -3.81 9.47 6.47
CA ILE A 73 -4.29 10.07 5.22
C ILE A 73 -5.22 9.12 4.45
N PHE A 74 -4.88 7.83 4.34
CA PHE A 74 -5.76 6.85 3.67
C PHE A 74 -7.06 6.60 4.45
N THR A 75 -7.01 6.59 5.79
CA THR A 75 -8.21 6.49 6.63
C THR A 75 -9.13 7.69 6.42
N GLU A 76 -8.58 8.91 6.43
CA GLU A 76 -9.31 10.17 6.21
C GLU A 76 -10.01 10.20 4.83
N HIS A 77 -9.32 9.80 3.75
CA HIS A 77 -9.95 9.67 2.42
C HIS A 77 -11.06 8.60 2.38
N LYS A 78 -10.85 7.46 3.06
CA LYS A 78 -11.82 6.35 3.11
C LYS A 78 -13.07 6.75 3.92
N ASP A 79 -12.93 7.58 4.95
CA ASP A 79 -14.06 8.11 5.74
C ASP A 79 -14.83 9.19 4.96
N VAL A 80 -14.14 10.06 4.20
CA VAL A 80 -14.79 11.00 3.26
C VAL A 80 -15.60 10.25 2.20
N LEU A 81 -15.03 9.24 1.54
CA LEU A 81 -15.72 8.44 0.53
C LEU A 81 -16.93 7.70 1.12
N ALA A 82 -16.83 7.19 2.34
CA ALA A 82 -17.97 6.58 3.03
C ALA A 82 -19.11 7.58 3.30
N GLN A 83 -18.77 8.83 3.65
CA GLN A 83 -19.75 9.91 3.82
C GLN A 83 -20.38 10.33 2.48
N GLU A 84 -19.62 10.38 1.38
CA GLU A 84 -20.16 10.64 0.03
C GLU A 84 -21.18 9.57 -0.37
N ILE A 85 -20.84 8.28 -0.20
CA ILE A 85 -21.75 7.15 -0.46
C ILE A 85 -23.01 7.21 0.42
N GLN A 86 -22.89 7.60 1.69
CA GLN A 86 -24.04 7.78 2.57
C GLN A 86 -24.94 8.94 2.09
N ASN A 87 -24.34 10.07 1.71
CA ASN A 87 -25.09 11.23 1.20
C ASN A 87 -25.86 10.91 -0.09
N GLU A 88 -25.25 10.14 -1.01
CA GLU A 88 -25.93 9.66 -2.22
C GLU A 88 -27.08 8.69 -1.90
N ASN A 89 -26.87 7.77 -0.95
CA ASN A 89 -27.91 6.83 -0.50
C ASN A 89 -29.10 7.56 0.14
N ASP A 90 -28.85 8.54 1.02
CA ASP A 90 -29.88 9.37 1.63
C ASP A 90 -30.64 10.20 0.56
N GLN A 91 -29.92 10.73 -0.45
CA GLN A 91 -30.54 11.42 -1.57
C GLN A 91 -31.44 10.49 -2.41
N LEU A 92 -31.00 9.26 -2.67
CA LEU A 92 -31.78 8.24 -3.40
C LEU A 92 -33.01 7.79 -2.60
N GLN A 93 -32.91 7.66 -1.28
CA GLN A 93 -34.06 7.39 -0.40
C GLN A 93 -35.10 8.53 -0.45
N VAL A 94 -34.65 9.80 -0.42
CA VAL A 94 -35.55 10.96 -0.57
C VAL A 94 -36.21 10.98 -1.95
N GLN A 95 -35.49 10.64 -3.02
CA GLN A 95 -36.08 10.50 -4.37
C GLN A 95 -37.11 9.36 -4.43
N LEU A 96 -36.82 8.20 -3.84
CA LEU A 96 -37.72 7.06 -3.78
C LEU A 96 -39.01 7.39 -3.00
N HIS A 97 -38.89 7.99 -1.81
CA HIS A 97 -40.04 8.43 -1.03
C HIS A 97 -40.91 9.46 -1.77
N ARG A 98 -40.29 10.36 -2.56
CA ARG A 98 -41.02 11.31 -3.40
C ARG A 98 -41.77 10.63 -4.54
N LEU A 99 -41.19 9.61 -5.17
CA LEU A 99 -41.85 8.82 -6.22
C LEU A 99 -43.02 8.02 -5.65
N VAL A 100 -42.84 7.33 -4.52
CA VAL A 100 -43.90 6.60 -3.81
C VAL A 100 -45.04 7.55 -3.42
N SER A 101 -44.73 8.70 -2.82
CA SER A 101 -45.75 9.70 -2.43
C SER A 101 -46.55 10.24 -3.62
N LEU A 102 -45.93 10.35 -4.81
CA LEU A 102 -46.59 10.77 -6.04
C LEU A 102 -47.46 9.64 -6.63
N GLN A 103 -47.00 8.40 -6.54
CA GLN A 103 -47.77 7.21 -6.92
C GLN A 103 -48.99 7.03 -6.00
N ASP A 104 -48.84 7.16 -4.69
CA ASP A 104 -49.94 7.10 -3.72
C ASP A 104 -50.98 8.21 -3.95
N ALA A 105 -50.53 9.41 -4.30
CA ALA A 105 -51.43 10.51 -4.68
C ALA A 105 -52.24 10.18 -5.94
N GLN A 106 -51.60 9.63 -6.98
CA GLN A 106 -52.27 9.19 -8.21
C GLN A 106 -53.25 8.04 -7.96
N ILE A 107 -52.86 7.03 -7.16
CA ILE A 107 -53.75 5.94 -6.76
C ILE A 107 -54.94 6.48 -5.97
N SER A 108 -54.73 7.44 -5.07
CA SER A 108 -55.80 8.11 -4.32
C SER A 108 -56.75 8.91 -5.21
N GLU A 109 -56.27 9.48 -6.32
CA GLU A 109 -57.09 10.19 -7.30
C GLU A 109 -57.92 9.21 -8.16
N VAL A 110 -57.30 8.15 -8.69
CA VAL A 110 -57.98 7.08 -9.44
C VAL A 110 -59.04 6.38 -8.56
N ALA A 111 -58.72 6.09 -7.29
CA ALA A 111 -59.67 5.51 -6.34
C ALA A 111 -60.90 6.41 -6.12
N LYS A 112 -60.72 7.74 -6.04
CA LYS A 112 -61.83 8.70 -5.96
C LYS A 112 -62.66 8.73 -7.23
N MET A 113 -62.03 8.65 -8.41
CA MET A 113 -62.74 8.57 -9.69
C MET A 113 -63.58 7.29 -9.80
N LEU A 114 -63.01 6.13 -9.47
CA LEU A 114 -63.71 4.85 -9.46
C LEU A 114 -64.89 4.87 -8.46
N TYR A 115 -64.68 5.40 -7.25
CA TYR A 115 -65.75 5.58 -6.26
C TYR A 115 -66.89 6.49 -6.77
N GLN A 116 -66.57 7.60 -7.43
CA GLN A 116 -67.56 8.52 -8.01
C GLN A 116 -68.37 7.89 -9.15
N GLN A 117 -67.82 6.90 -9.87
CA GLN A 117 -68.52 6.15 -10.91
C GLN A 117 -69.21 4.86 -10.38
N GLY A 118 -69.19 4.63 -9.06
CA GLY A 118 -69.77 3.42 -8.44
C GLY A 118 -68.95 2.14 -8.61
N LEU A 119 -67.76 2.21 -9.23
CA LEU A 119 -66.85 1.07 -9.48
C LEU A 119 -66.00 0.75 -8.24
N THR A 120 -66.63 0.63 -7.08
CA THR A 120 -65.95 0.53 -5.77
C THR A 120 -65.17 -0.76 -5.59
N GLU A 121 -65.63 -1.88 -6.15
CA GLU A 121 -64.94 -3.17 -6.11
C GLU A 121 -63.57 -3.12 -6.82
N LEU A 122 -63.44 -2.27 -7.85
CA LEU A 122 -62.24 -2.12 -8.67
C LEU A 122 -61.12 -1.33 -7.96
N ILE A 123 -61.43 -0.61 -6.88
CA ILE A 123 -60.48 0.24 -6.13
C ILE A 123 -59.35 -0.60 -5.50
N HIS A 124 -59.64 -1.85 -5.15
CA HIS A 124 -58.68 -2.78 -4.54
C HIS A 124 -57.93 -3.66 -5.54
N SER A 125 -58.31 -3.63 -6.83
CA SER A 125 -57.61 -4.33 -7.91
C SER A 125 -56.31 -3.61 -8.28
N SER A 126 -55.35 -4.32 -8.88
CA SER A 126 -54.12 -3.70 -9.40
C SER A 126 -54.42 -2.70 -10.53
N PRO A 127 -53.57 -1.68 -10.77
CA PRO A 127 -53.77 -0.74 -11.89
C PRO A 127 -53.89 -1.43 -13.26
N SER A 128 -53.22 -2.57 -13.44
CA SER A 128 -53.35 -3.44 -14.63
C SER A 128 -54.74 -4.05 -14.78
N GLU A 129 -55.35 -4.53 -13.69
CA GLU A 129 -56.70 -5.09 -13.70
C GLU A 129 -57.76 -3.99 -13.85
N GLN A 130 -57.56 -2.84 -13.20
CA GLN A 130 -58.40 -1.65 -13.38
C GLN A 130 -58.46 -1.23 -14.87
N VAL A 131 -57.31 -1.13 -15.53
CA VAL A 131 -57.22 -0.80 -16.96
C VAL A 131 -57.83 -1.91 -17.83
N ALA A 132 -57.59 -3.18 -17.52
CA ALA A 132 -58.16 -4.29 -18.28
C ALA A 132 -59.70 -4.30 -18.22
N TYR A 133 -60.29 -4.11 -17.04
CA TYR A 133 -61.73 -4.03 -16.85
C TYR A 133 -62.35 -2.84 -17.61
N LEU A 134 -61.75 -1.65 -17.47
CA LEU A 134 -62.21 -0.45 -18.18
C LEU A 134 -62.09 -0.56 -19.71
N LEU A 135 -61.11 -1.32 -20.23
CA LEU A 135 -60.99 -1.62 -21.66
C LEU A 135 -62.06 -2.61 -22.16
N VAL A 136 -62.41 -3.62 -21.36
CA VAL A 136 -63.50 -4.57 -21.68
C VAL A 136 -64.85 -3.85 -21.65
N GLU A 137 -65.14 -3.06 -20.61
CA GLU A 137 -66.39 -2.32 -20.50
C GLU A 137 -66.56 -1.31 -21.65
N ARG A 138 -65.47 -0.63 -22.03
CA ARG A 138 -65.44 0.23 -23.22
C ARG A 138 -65.68 -0.54 -24.52
N ALA A 139 -65.28 -1.80 -24.63
CA ALA A 139 -65.59 -2.62 -25.81
C ALA A 139 -67.09 -2.97 -25.86
N SER A 140 -67.67 -3.44 -24.75
CA SER A 140 -69.11 -3.73 -24.61
C SER A 140 -69.99 -2.52 -24.96
N LEU A 141 -69.60 -1.33 -24.51
CA LEU A 141 -70.29 -0.06 -24.80
C LEU A 141 -70.11 0.42 -26.25
N LEU A 142 -69.10 -0.05 -26.97
CA LEU A 142 -68.91 0.23 -28.40
C LEU A 142 -69.68 -0.78 -29.26
N GLU A 143 -69.68 -2.08 -28.91
CA GLU A 143 -70.46 -3.10 -29.61
C GLU A 143 -71.97 -2.85 -29.53
N THR A 144 -72.46 -2.26 -28.44
CA THR A 144 -73.87 -1.86 -28.27
C THR A 144 -74.24 -0.54 -28.96
N SER A 145 -73.32 0.12 -29.69
CA SER A 145 -73.50 1.45 -30.28
C SER A 145 -73.70 1.48 -31.81
N VAL A 146 -73.95 0.32 -32.44
CA VAL A 146 -74.06 0.14 -33.90
C VAL A 146 -75.16 -0.89 -34.22
N ASP A 147 -76.21 -0.65 -35.01
CA ASP A 147 -76.80 0.57 -35.61
C ASP A 147 -78.32 0.27 -35.82
N PRO A 148 -79.20 1.22 -36.26
CA PRO A 148 -80.65 1.13 -36.03
C PRO A 148 -81.51 0.45 -37.12
N ASP A 149 -82.83 0.50 -36.86
CA ASP A 149 -84.03 0.35 -37.73
C ASP A 149 -84.85 -0.96 -37.73
N ASN A 150 -86.13 -0.79 -37.32
CA ASN A 150 -87.32 -1.62 -37.54
C ASN A 150 -87.39 -3.06 -36.97
N LEU A 151 -88.21 -3.24 -35.92
CA LEU A 151 -89.53 -3.90 -36.10
C LEU A 151 -90.53 -3.56 -34.96
N THR A 152 -91.81 -3.78 -35.25
CA THR A 152 -92.98 -3.19 -34.56
C THR A 152 -93.61 -4.03 -33.44
N ALA A 153 -94.26 -3.32 -32.50
CA ALA A 153 -95.51 -3.63 -31.79
C ALA A 153 -95.52 -4.41 -30.44
N ASP A 154 -96.31 -3.84 -29.51
CA ASP A 154 -97.03 -4.36 -28.32
C ASP A 154 -96.32 -5.13 -27.18
N GLY A 155 -96.65 -4.74 -25.93
CA GLY A 155 -96.33 -5.47 -24.70
C GLY A 155 -96.24 -4.60 -23.42
N ASN A 156 -97.37 -4.20 -22.83
CA ASN A 156 -97.38 -3.38 -21.60
C ASN A 156 -97.24 -4.21 -20.30
N THR A 157 -96.28 -3.87 -19.42
CA THR A 157 -96.49 -3.96 -17.95
C THR A 157 -95.59 -3.05 -17.09
N ALA A 158 -96.19 -1.97 -16.58
CA ALA A 158 -96.04 -1.37 -15.23
C ALA A 158 -94.67 -1.15 -14.54
N SER A 159 -94.33 0.15 -14.40
CA SER A 159 -93.99 0.85 -13.12
C SER A 159 -92.63 0.58 -12.41
N LEU A 160 -92.09 1.50 -11.58
CA LEU A 160 -92.64 2.71 -10.95
C LEU A 160 -91.60 3.86 -10.80
N LEU A 161 -92.07 5.09 -10.57
CA LEU A 161 -91.33 6.29 -10.11
C LEU A 161 -90.78 6.09 -8.67
N GLY A 162 -89.80 6.84 -8.13
CA GLY A 162 -88.99 7.95 -8.66
C GLY A 162 -88.56 8.93 -7.54
N ALA A 163 -87.95 10.07 -7.94
CA ALA A 163 -87.68 11.29 -7.14
C ALA A 163 -86.46 11.33 -6.18
N GLU A 164 -86.14 12.59 -5.79
CA GLU A 164 -85.02 13.11 -4.98
C GLU A 164 -83.60 13.02 -5.59
N ALA A 165 -82.72 14.03 -5.46
CA ALA A 165 -82.81 15.29 -4.70
C ALA A 165 -82.35 16.54 -5.50
N GLN A 166 -83.15 17.61 -5.45
CA GLN A 166 -82.65 18.98 -5.56
C GLN A 166 -82.57 19.57 -4.15
N ARG A 167 -81.37 19.86 -3.62
CA ARG A 167 -81.21 20.91 -2.58
C ARG A 167 -79.77 21.33 -2.30
N MET A 168 -79.66 22.62 -1.95
CA MET A 168 -78.55 23.30 -1.28
C MET A 168 -77.14 23.17 -1.87
N ASN A 169 -76.72 24.22 -2.59
CA ASN A 169 -75.48 24.90 -2.21
C ASN A 169 -75.70 26.42 -2.35
N THR A 170 -75.30 27.21 -1.35
CA THR A 170 -75.48 28.66 -1.28
C THR A 170 -74.31 29.32 -0.55
N ASN A 171 -74.09 30.60 -0.88
CA ASN A 171 -73.01 31.48 -0.44
C ASN A 171 -71.65 31.19 -1.12
N THR A 172 -71.13 32.04 -2.02
CA THR A 172 -70.83 33.49 -1.93
C THR A 172 -69.57 33.78 -1.14
N HIS A 173 -68.51 34.18 -1.86
CA HIS A 173 -67.83 35.48 -1.65
C HIS A 173 -67.19 35.95 -2.98
N GLN A 174 -66.98 37.26 -3.11
CA GLN A 174 -66.46 37.95 -4.31
C GLN A 174 -64.91 38.05 -4.21
N CYS A 175 -64.10 38.63 -5.11
CA CYS A 175 -64.27 39.51 -6.28
C CYS A 175 -63.02 39.31 -7.22
N THR A 176 -62.75 39.93 -8.37
CA THR A 176 -63.27 41.14 -9.06
C THR A 176 -63.14 40.97 -10.59
N HIS A 177 -63.96 41.67 -11.38
CA HIS A 177 -63.83 41.69 -12.85
C HIS A 177 -62.66 42.55 -13.36
N LYS A 178 -62.01 42.10 -14.44
CA LYS A 178 -62.01 42.78 -15.76
C LYS A 178 -61.51 41.80 -16.84
N GLY A 179 -62.10 41.86 -18.03
CA GLY A 179 -62.06 40.74 -18.97
C GLY A 179 -61.32 41.02 -20.29
N ALA A 180 -60.86 39.92 -20.89
CA ALA A 180 -60.64 39.79 -22.33
C ALA A 180 -61.19 38.43 -22.75
N ALA A 181 -62.31 38.40 -23.49
CA ALA A 181 -62.92 37.16 -23.93
C ALA A 181 -62.21 36.65 -25.20
N CYS A 182 -61.27 35.71 -25.04
CA CYS A 182 -60.61 35.05 -26.16
C CYS A 182 -61.58 34.13 -26.92
N HIS A 183 -62.27 34.72 -27.90
CA HIS A 183 -63.22 34.04 -28.78
C HIS A 183 -62.52 32.97 -29.62
N GLY A 184 -62.70 31.70 -29.24
CA GLY A 184 -62.09 30.54 -29.90
C GLY A 184 -62.69 30.27 -31.28
N GLN A 185 -62.21 30.98 -32.31
CA GLN A 185 -62.49 30.64 -33.72
C GLN A 185 -61.39 29.77 -34.32
N SER A 186 -61.76 28.56 -34.75
CA SER A 186 -60.86 27.57 -35.30
C SER A 186 -60.27 28.00 -36.65
N ALA A 187 -58.93 27.93 -36.75
CA ALA A 187 -58.17 28.34 -37.94
C ALA A 187 -58.59 27.60 -39.23
N TRP A 188 -59.13 26.38 -39.09
CA TRP A 188 -59.63 25.52 -40.16
C TRP A 188 -60.66 26.19 -41.10
N LYS A 189 -61.39 27.22 -40.64
CA LYS A 189 -62.44 27.87 -41.45
C LYS A 189 -61.92 28.91 -42.46
N LYS A 190 -60.60 29.17 -42.54
CA LYS A 190 -59.99 30.12 -43.48
C LYS A 190 -59.42 29.51 -44.78
N LEU A 191 -59.28 28.18 -44.88
CA LEU A 191 -58.60 27.54 -46.02
C LEU A 191 -59.52 27.18 -47.21
N PHE A 192 -60.83 27.10 -47.02
CA PHE A 192 -61.80 26.76 -48.08
C PHE A 192 -62.83 27.87 -48.30
N GLY A 193 -62.38 28.99 -48.86
CA GLY A 193 -63.21 30.13 -49.26
C GLY A 193 -64.05 29.85 -50.52
N LEU A 194 -65.08 29.01 -50.39
CA LEU A 194 -65.96 28.65 -51.51
C LEU A 194 -66.85 29.84 -51.94
N HIS A 195 -66.46 30.54 -53.02
CA HIS A 195 -67.23 31.66 -53.56
C HIS A 195 -68.56 31.20 -54.18
N LYS A 196 -69.64 31.30 -53.40
CA LYS A 196 -71.02 31.05 -53.82
C LYS A 196 -71.57 32.21 -54.67
N ALA A 197 -71.12 32.30 -55.93
CA ALA A 197 -71.68 33.24 -56.90
C ALA A 197 -73.09 32.79 -57.34
N LEU A 198 -74.08 33.67 -57.21
CA LEU A 198 -75.47 33.39 -57.56
C LEU A 198 -75.72 33.65 -59.07
N GLN A 199 -76.79 33.04 -59.59
CA GLN A 199 -77.23 33.19 -60.98
C GLN A 199 -77.45 34.66 -61.37
N SER A 200 -76.97 35.04 -62.56
CA SER A 200 -77.62 36.06 -63.38
C SER A 200 -77.71 35.55 -64.82
N LYS A 201 -78.87 35.74 -65.45
CA LYS A 201 -79.10 35.41 -66.87
C LYS A 201 -79.05 36.72 -67.65
N HIS A 202 -78.24 36.81 -68.69
CA HIS A 202 -78.40 37.83 -69.73
C HIS A 202 -78.05 37.26 -71.12
N THR A 203 -78.60 37.93 -72.13
CA THR A 203 -78.90 37.36 -73.44
C THR A 203 -77.70 37.27 -74.40
N PHE A 204 -77.71 36.25 -75.27
CA PHE A 204 -76.90 36.19 -76.49
C PHE A 204 -77.12 37.42 -77.39
N ILE A 205 -76.04 38.06 -77.85
CA ILE A 205 -75.75 38.38 -79.26
C ILE A 205 -74.20 38.31 -79.44
N PRO A 206 -73.63 37.74 -80.52
CA PRO A 206 -72.18 37.70 -80.73
C PRO A 206 -71.64 39.05 -81.25
N ALA A 207 -70.44 39.42 -80.80
CA ALA A 207 -69.69 40.55 -81.35
C ALA A 207 -68.18 40.21 -81.36
N GLU A 208 -67.72 39.64 -82.47
CA GLU A 208 -66.29 39.41 -82.72
C GLU A 208 -65.55 40.75 -82.93
N ALA A 209 -64.21 40.71 -82.98
CA ALA A 209 -63.33 41.88 -83.08
C ALA A 209 -63.33 42.87 -81.88
N ARG A 210 -63.16 42.36 -80.65
CA ARG A 210 -62.63 43.20 -79.53
C ARG A 210 -61.80 42.49 -78.43
N HIS A 211 -61.40 41.23 -78.62
CA HIS A 211 -60.77 40.41 -77.57
C HIS A 211 -59.22 40.49 -77.45
N SER A 212 -58.53 41.28 -78.27
CA SER A 212 -57.06 41.43 -78.21
C SER A 212 -56.58 42.27 -77.03
N ALA A 213 -57.10 43.50 -76.87
CA ALA A 213 -56.62 44.46 -75.87
C ALA A 213 -56.76 43.96 -74.42
N CYS A 214 -57.89 43.34 -74.08
CA CYS A 214 -58.15 42.84 -72.72
C CYS A 214 -57.22 41.67 -72.33
N ARG A 215 -56.77 40.86 -73.30
CA ARG A 215 -55.86 39.73 -73.05
C ARG A 215 -54.45 40.21 -72.72
N SER A 216 -53.99 41.29 -73.37
CA SER A 216 -52.67 41.91 -73.12
C SER A 216 -52.53 42.37 -71.67
N GLY A 217 -53.48 43.17 -71.18
CA GLY A 217 -53.48 43.68 -69.79
C GLY A 217 -53.84 42.65 -68.71
N SER A 218 -53.96 41.37 -69.07
CA SER A 218 -53.99 40.23 -68.14
C SER A 218 -52.61 39.58 -68.07
N LEU A 219 -52.03 39.25 -69.23
CA LEU A 219 -50.69 38.66 -69.34
C LEU A 219 -49.62 39.57 -68.71
N GLU A 220 -49.70 40.88 -68.94
CA GLU A 220 -48.80 41.88 -68.35
C GLU A 220 -48.81 41.84 -66.81
N LYS A 221 -49.98 41.60 -66.19
CA LYS A 221 -50.12 41.45 -64.72
C LYS A 221 -49.64 40.10 -64.21
N GLU A 222 -49.63 39.07 -65.05
CA GLU A 222 -49.04 37.77 -64.73
C GLU A 222 -47.51 37.83 -64.85
N CYS A 223 -46.97 38.50 -65.87
CA CYS A 223 -45.54 38.83 -65.96
C CYS A 223 -45.09 39.63 -64.73
N SER A 224 -45.74 40.74 -64.38
CA SER A 224 -45.46 41.52 -63.15
C SER A 224 -45.84 40.79 -61.85
N ARG A 225 -46.32 39.55 -61.88
CA ARG A 225 -46.39 38.65 -60.71
C ARG A 225 -45.17 37.74 -60.68
N LEU A 226 -44.94 37.00 -61.75
CA LEU A 226 -43.81 36.08 -61.90
C LEU A 226 -42.45 36.76 -61.72
N GLU A 227 -42.30 38.01 -62.19
CA GLU A 227 -41.10 38.83 -62.01
C GLU A 227 -40.82 39.13 -60.53
N ARG A 228 -41.84 39.53 -59.76
CA ARG A 228 -41.72 39.76 -58.30
C ARG A 228 -41.48 38.46 -57.54
N ASP A 229 -42.10 37.36 -57.97
CA ASP A 229 -41.92 36.05 -57.36
C ASP A 229 -40.50 35.50 -57.66
N LEU A 230 -39.94 35.83 -58.83
CA LEU A 230 -38.53 35.58 -59.19
C LEU A 230 -37.57 36.43 -58.35
N GLU A 231 -37.81 37.74 -58.22
CA GLU A 231 -37.02 38.63 -57.35
C GLU A 231 -37.05 38.18 -55.88
N GLU A 232 -38.21 37.75 -55.39
CA GLU A 232 -38.40 37.20 -54.05
C GLU A 232 -37.64 35.88 -53.88
N GLY A 233 -37.71 34.99 -54.87
CA GLY A 233 -36.89 33.78 -54.94
C GLY A 233 -35.39 34.08 -54.94
N SER A 234 -34.93 35.05 -55.73
CA SER A 234 -33.54 35.49 -55.78
C SER A 234 -33.07 36.10 -54.46
N ARG A 235 -33.89 36.91 -53.79
CA ARG A 235 -33.57 37.46 -52.45
C ARG A 235 -33.50 36.36 -51.39
N ARG A 236 -34.40 35.36 -51.43
CA ARG A 236 -34.33 34.18 -50.54
C ARG A 236 -33.10 33.32 -50.80
N LEU A 237 -32.74 33.08 -52.06
CA LEU A 237 -31.52 32.34 -52.43
C LEU A 237 -30.25 33.07 -51.97
N ALA A 238 -30.19 34.41 -52.12
CA ALA A 238 -29.08 35.22 -51.65
C ALA A 238 -28.94 35.18 -50.10
N MET A 239 -30.06 35.23 -49.37
CA MET A 239 -30.06 35.04 -47.90
C MET A 239 -29.58 33.64 -47.52
N ALA A 240 -30.05 32.59 -48.20
CA ALA A 240 -29.61 31.21 -47.95
C ALA A 240 -28.10 31.03 -48.23
N HIS A 241 -27.57 31.58 -49.33
CA HIS A 241 -26.13 31.54 -49.63
C HIS A 241 -25.29 32.30 -48.61
N ASN A 242 -25.80 33.40 -48.05
CA ASN A 242 -25.12 34.15 -46.99
C ASN A 242 -25.13 33.39 -45.65
N GLU A 243 -26.23 32.73 -45.30
CA GLU A 243 -26.32 31.92 -44.09
C GLU A 243 -25.49 30.63 -44.20
N ILE A 244 -25.45 29.98 -45.37
CA ILE A 244 -24.54 28.85 -45.63
C ILE A 244 -23.08 29.27 -45.44
N ARG A 245 -22.68 30.46 -45.93
CA ARG A 245 -21.32 30.99 -45.70
C ARG A 245 -21.08 31.24 -44.20
N ARG A 246 -21.98 31.95 -43.53
CA ARG A 246 -21.88 32.26 -42.09
C ARG A 246 -21.73 30.99 -41.24
N LEU A 247 -22.50 29.94 -41.54
CA LEU A 247 -22.41 28.63 -40.89
C LEU A 247 -21.12 27.87 -41.23
N THR A 248 -20.56 28.06 -42.43
CA THR A 248 -19.27 27.49 -42.82
C THR A 248 -18.13 28.17 -42.06
N ASP A 249 -18.14 29.51 -41.99
CA ASP A 249 -17.17 30.31 -41.25
C ASP A 249 -17.21 29.98 -39.73
N GLU A 250 -18.42 29.80 -39.18
CA GLU A 250 -18.66 29.38 -37.79
C GLU A 250 -18.15 27.94 -37.53
N LEU A 251 -18.35 27.02 -38.47
CA LEU A 251 -17.84 25.64 -38.39
C LEU A 251 -16.31 25.56 -38.49
N GLU A 252 -15.68 26.32 -39.38
CA GLU A 252 -14.20 26.40 -39.43
C GLU A 252 -13.63 27.00 -38.14
N SER A 253 -14.27 28.03 -37.58
CA SER A 253 -13.89 28.61 -36.27
C SER A 253 -14.01 27.60 -35.13
N ALA A 254 -15.10 26.81 -35.10
CA ALA A 254 -15.29 25.73 -34.14
C ALA A 254 -14.22 24.63 -34.29
N HIS A 255 -13.92 24.20 -35.52
CA HIS A 255 -12.86 23.23 -35.78
C HIS A 255 -11.46 23.74 -35.41
N LEU A 256 -11.15 25.03 -35.64
CA LEU A 256 -9.88 25.64 -35.26
C LEU A 256 -9.71 25.73 -33.73
N THR A 257 -10.77 26.10 -33.01
CA THR A 257 -10.74 26.17 -31.54
C THR A 257 -10.68 24.78 -30.90
N GLN A 258 -11.43 23.79 -31.41
CA GLN A 258 -11.30 22.38 -31.02
C GLN A 258 -9.88 21.86 -31.25
N ARG A 259 -9.32 22.05 -32.44
CA ARG A 259 -7.96 21.57 -32.78
C ARG A 259 -6.87 22.23 -31.93
N ALA A 260 -7.05 23.50 -31.57
CA ALA A 260 -6.14 24.19 -30.64
C ALA A 260 -6.22 23.58 -29.23
N TYR A 261 -7.42 23.24 -28.75
CA TYR A 261 -7.62 22.56 -27.47
C TYR A 261 -7.03 21.14 -27.47
N GLU A 262 -7.28 20.35 -28.51
CA GLU A 262 -6.72 19.01 -28.69
C GLU A 262 -5.19 19.03 -28.70
N MET A 263 -4.54 20.01 -29.34
CA MET A 263 -3.10 20.18 -29.29
C MET A 263 -2.58 20.49 -27.88
N VAL A 264 -3.34 21.24 -27.06
CA VAL A 264 -2.98 21.55 -25.67
C VAL A 264 -3.10 20.31 -24.78
N GLU A 265 -4.17 19.52 -24.90
CA GLU A 265 -4.30 18.27 -24.13
C GLU A 265 -3.30 17.20 -24.57
N LEU A 266 -3.07 17.04 -25.88
CA LEU A 266 -2.03 16.14 -26.41
C LEU A 266 -0.64 16.53 -25.89
N ARG A 267 -0.35 17.83 -25.81
CA ARG A 267 0.90 18.35 -25.24
C ARG A 267 1.03 18.03 -23.74
N LYS A 268 -0.02 18.30 -22.95
CA LYS A 268 -0.05 17.94 -21.51
C LYS A 268 0.14 16.43 -21.30
N ALA A 269 -0.53 15.61 -22.10
CA ALA A 269 -0.41 14.15 -22.04
C ALA A 269 1.02 13.70 -22.36
N LYS A 270 1.66 14.31 -23.37
CA LYS A 270 3.07 14.05 -23.68
C LYS A 270 4.00 14.48 -22.54
N GLU A 271 3.87 15.70 -22.02
CA GLU A 271 4.71 16.22 -20.93
C GLU A 271 4.57 15.39 -19.64
N LEU A 272 3.40 14.80 -19.38
CA LEU A 272 3.20 13.82 -18.31
C LEU A 272 3.86 12.46 -18.60
N ASN A 273 3.82 11.98 -19.84
CA ASN A 273 4.44 10.71 -20.23
C ASN A 273 5.98 10.81 -20.22
N ASP A 274 6.55 11.89 -20.77
CA ASP A 274 7.99 12.20 -20.73
C ASP A 274 8.51 12.23 -19.27
N ARG A 275 7.68 12.70 -18.31
CA ARG A 275 7.99 12.68 -16.87
C ARG A 275 7.92 11.28 -16.26
N LEU A 276 6.93 10.46 -16.63
CA LEU A 276 6.84 9.06 -16.18
C LEU A 276 8.00 8.23 -16.73
N ASP A 277 8.44 8.46 -17.97
CA ASP A 277 9.63 7.81 -18.55
C ASP A 277 10.93 8.16 -17.81
N LEU A 278 11.06 9.40 -17.31
CA LEU A 278 12.17 9.80 -16.44
C LEU A 278 12.11 9.08 -15.08
N GLU A 279 10.94 8.96 -14.47
CA GLU A 279 10.73 8.26 -13.20
C GLU A 279 10.98 6.75 -13.34
N ILE A 280 10.45 6.11 -14.38
CA ILE A 280 10.71 4.71 -14.72
C ILE A 280 12.22 4.47 -14.93
N ARG A 281 12.94 5.40 -15.57
CA ARG A 281 14.39 5.32 -15.75
C ARG A 281 15.16 5.47 -14.44
N ALA A 282 14.72 6.36 -13.55
CA ALA A 282 15.29 6.54 -12.22
C ALA A 282 15.06 5.29 -11.33
N LEU A 283 13.85 4.73 -11.34
CA LEU A 283 13.51 3.50 -10.62
C LEU A 283 14.32 2.31 -11.15
N ARG A 284 14.42 2.12 -12.47
CA ARG A 284 15.28 1.09 -13.09
C ARG A 284 16.77 1.26 -12.73
N ASN A 285 17.25 2.48 -12.56
CA ASN A 285 18.59 2.73 -12.04
C ASN A 285 18.71 2.33 -10.56
N ARG A 286 17.77 2.74 -9.68
CA ARG A 286 17.83 2.40 -8.25
C ARG A 286 17.70 0.89 -8.01
N VAL A 287 16.88 0.18 -8.78
CA VAL A 287 16.81 -1.29 -8.76
C VAL A 287 18.17 -1.90 -9.08
N ARG A 288 18.81 -1.52 -10.20
CA ARG A 288 20.17 -2.01 -10.53
C ARG A 288 21.21 -1.71 -9.45
N CYS A 289 21.15 -0.55 -8.80
CA CYS A 289 22.03 -0.23 -7.67
C CYS A 289 21.78 -1.15 -6.47
N LEU A 290 20.50 -1.42 -6.14
CA LEU A 290 20.12 -2.34 -5.06
C LEU A 290 20.48 -3.80 -5.38
N ASP A 291 20.37 -4.23 -6.64
CA ASP A 291 20.79 -5.56 -7.07
C ASP A 291 22.31 -5.72 -6.96
N ALA A 292 23.09 -4.70 -7.36
CA ALA A 292 24.56 -4.71 -7.19
C ALA A 292 24.98 -4.69 -5.71
N GLU A 293 24.32 -3.86 -4.89
CA GLU A 293 24.50 -3.81 -3.42
C GLU A 293 24.18 -5.17 -2.78
N LYS A 294 23.07 -5.80 -3.18
CA LYS A 294 22.68 -7.16 -2.78
C LYS A 294 23.71 -8.20 -3.20
N SER A 295 24.19 -8.20 -4.45
CA SER A 295 25.21 -9.15 -4.91
C SER A 295 26.54 -8.98 -4.17
N SER A 296 26.94 -7.74 -3.86
CA SER A 296 28.12 -7.47 -3.02
C SER A 296 27.94 -8.03 -1.61
N LEU A 297 26.77 -7.83 -0.98
CA LEU A 297 26.47 -8.40 0.34
C LEU A 297 26.40 -9.93 0.31
N GLN A 298 25.85 -10.54 -0.75
CA GLN A 298 25.86 -12.00 -0.92
C GLN A 298 27.29 -12.53 -1.04
N GLN A 299 28.18 -11.85 -1.76
CA GLN A 299 29.59 -12.24 -1.86
C GLN A 299 30.33 -12.09 -0.51
N SER A 300 30.06 -11.03 0.26
CA SER A 300 30.59 -10.89 1.62
C SER A 300 30.07 -11.98 2.57
N VAL A 301 28.80 -12.39 2.44
CA VAL A 301 28.23 -13.49 3.24
C VAL A 301 28.91 -14.82 2.90
N VAL A 302 29.12 -15.14 1.62
CA VAL A 302 29.85 -16.35 1.21
C VAL A 302 31.27 -16.35 1.76
N SER A 303 32.01 -15.24 1.62
CA SER A 303 33.39 -15.14 2.14
C SER A 303 33.48 -15.26 3.67
N LEU A 304 32.45 -14.81 4.41
CA LEU A 304 32.35 -15.01 5.86
C LEU A 304 31.92 -16.44 6.24
N GLN A 305 31.19 -17.15 5.37
CA GLN A 305 30.90 -18.58 5.56
C GLN A 305 32.16 -19.41 5.35
N GLU A 306 32.96 -19.11 4.33
CA GLU A 306 34.27 -19.72 4.08
C GLU A 306 35.21 -19.51 5.29
N GLU A 307 35.30 -18.29 5.82
CA GLU A 307 36.10 -17.98 7.03
C GLU A 307 35.59 -18.73 8.29
N VAL A 308 34.28 -18.94 8.43
CA VAL A 308 33.71 -19.76 9.52
C VAL A 308 34.01 -21.25 9.34
N GLU A 309 33.92 -21.79 8.13
CA GLU A 309 34.24 -23.20 7.85
C GLU A 309 35.75 -23.50 8.05
N GLU A 310 36.65 -22.54 7.74
CA GLU A 310 38.07 -22.64 8.09
C GLU A 310 38.30 -22.61 9.61
N LEU A 311 37.61 -21.71 10.34
CA LEU A 311 37.74 -21.59 11.80
C LEU A 311 37.18 -22.82 12.55
N ASP A 312 36.04 -23.37 12.14
CA ASP A 312 35.47 -24.59 12.70
C ASP A 312 36.38 -25.80 12.43
N SER A 313 36.97 -25.88 11.23
CA SER A 313 37.96 -26.92 10.89
C SER A 313 39.21 -26.82 11.78
N ALA A 314 39.76 -25.61 11.95
CA ALA A 314 40.91 -25.37 12.82
C ALA A 314 40.60 -25.67 14.30
N LEU A 315 39.39 -25.36 14.77
CA LEU A 315 38.93 -25.69 16.12
C LEU A 315 38.82 -27.21 16.31
N GLN A 316 38.31 -27.93 15.31
CA GLN A 316 38.22 -29.39 15.33
C GLN A 316 39.60 -30.07 15.32
N GLU A 317 40.58 -29.54 14.58
CA GLU A 317 41.98 -30.00 14.67
C GLU A 317 42.59 -29.75 16.05
N GLN A 318 42.41 -28.56 16.63
CA GLN A 318 42.89 -28.25 17.98
C GLN A 318 42.27 -29.20 19.02
N GLN A 319 40.97 -29.49 18.92
CA GLN A 319 40.29 -30.38 19.86
C GLN A 319 40.77 -31.83 19.73
N GLN A 320 41.07 -32.31 18.50
CA GLN A 320 41.74 -33.60 18.29
C GLN A 320 43.16 -33.61 18.90
N GLN A 321 43.95 -32.54 18.75
CA GLN A 321 45.26 -32.45 19.41
C GLN A 321 45.17 -32.46 20.93
N VAL A 322 44.15 -31.83 21.53
CA VAL A 322 43.94 -31.85 22.98
C VAL A 322 43.59 -33.27 23.46
N GLN A 323 42.70 -33.98 22.77
CA GLN A 323 42.38 -35.38 23.11
C GLN A 323 43.59 -36.32 22.95
N ALA A 324 44.42 -36.10 21.92
CA ALA A 324 45.67 -36.85 21.71
C ALA A 324 46.72 -36.58 22.78
N LYS A 325 46.79 -35.35 23.34
CA LYS A 325 47.64 -35.01 24.48
C LYS A 325 47.12 -35.67 25.77
N GLN A 326 45.83 -35.54 26.06
CA GLN A 326 45.20 -36.13 27.26
C GLN A 326 45.31 -37.66 27.31
N THR A 327 45.16 -38.35 26.18
CA THR A 327 45.35 -39.82 26.13
C THR A 327 46.80 -40.23 26.33
N ARG A 328 47.76 -39.43 25.83
CA ARG A 328 49.21 -39.67 26.05
C ARG A 328 49.62 -39.41 27.51
N GLU A 329 49.13 -38.33 28.10
CA GLU A 329 49.37 -37.99 29.51
C GLU A 329 48.70 -39.01 30.45
N GLY A 330 47.48 -39.45 30.15
CA GLY A 330 46.78 -40.51 30.89
C GLY A 330 47.52 -41.85 30.88
N ALA A 331 48.05 -42.27 29.72
CA ALA A 331 48.89 -43.48 29.62
C ALA A 331 50.19 -43.35 30.44
N GLN A 332 50.79 -42.16 30.46
CA GLN A 332 52.00 -41.88 31.24
C GLN A 332 51.73 -41.83 32.75
N GLY A 333 50.55 -41.32 33.16
CA GLY A 333 50.06 -41.40 34.54
C GLY A 333 49.80 -42.84 35.00
N GLY A 334 49.17 -43.67 34.17
CA GLY A 334 48.95 -45.09 34.47
C GLY A 334 50.24 -45.86 34.73
N SER A 335 51.28 -45.63 33.92
CA SER A 335 52.61 -46.26 34.12
C SER A 335 53.34 -45.78 35.38
N LEU A 336 52.97 -44.62 35.95
CA LEU A 336 53.46 -44.16 37.25
C LEU A 336 52.64 -44.76 38.40
N GLN A 337 51.32 -44.86 38.25
CA GLN A 337 50.42 -45.49 39.22
C GLN A 337 50.81 -46.96 39.48
N GLU A 338 51.03 -47.73 38.42
CA GLU A 338 51.44 -49.14 38.48
C GLU A 338 52.78 -49.33 39.22
N LYS A 339 53.72 -48.38 39.07
CA LYS A 339 55.00 -48.38 39.80
C LYS A 339 54.84 -48.06 41.29
N VAL A 340 53.88 -47.21 41.65
CA VAL A 340 53.57 -46.93 43.06
C VAL A 340 53.01 -48.18 43.74
N GLU A 341 52.06 -48.87 43.10
CA GLU A 341 51.48 -50.11 43.65
C GLU A 341 52.52 -51.24 43.80
N GLN A 342 53.46 -51.37 42.86
CA GLN A 342 54.59 -52.30 42.97
C GLN A 342 55.51 -51.96 44.16
N LEU A 343 55.85 -50.69 44.36
CA LEU A 343 56.70 -50.24 45.47
C LEU A 343 56.01 -50.39 46.84
N GLU A 344 54.71 -50.09 46.93
CA GLU A 344 53.92 -50.32 48.14
C GLU A 344 53.83 -51.81 48.52
N SER A 345 53.71 -52.68 47.51
CA SER A 345 53.64 -54.13 47.72
C SER A 345 54.97 -54.67 48.29
N ALA A 346 56.09 -54.29 47.68
CA ALA A 346 57.42 -54.66 48.16
C ALA A 346 57.72 -54.13 49.58
N LEU A 347 57.22 -52.94 49.94
CA LEU A 347 57.35 -52.38 51.28
C LEU A 347 56.60 -53.22 52.34
N LYS A 348 55.38 -53.69 52.00
CA LYS A 348 54.57 -54.55 52.88
C LYS A 348 55.23 -55.91 53.12
N GLU A 349 55.83 -56.51 52.10
CA GLU A 349 56.58 -57.78 52.23
C GLU A 349 57.81 -57.63 53.14
N GLN A 350 58.61 -56.57 52.95
CA GLN A 350 59.75 -56.26 53.82
C GLN A 350 59.33 -56.09 55.30
N GLN A 351 58.20 -55.42 55.54
CA GLN A 351 57.68 -55.19 56.88
C GLN A 351 57.18 -56.48 57.56
N GLN A 352 56.61 -57.43 56.80
CA GLN A 352 56.27 -58.77 57.30
C GLN A 352 57.51 -59.61 57.61
N HIS A 353 58.53 -59.56 56.75
CA HIS A 353 59.79 -60.27 56.98
C HIS A 353 60.49 -59.80 58.27
N LEU A 354 60.49 -58.50 58.54
CA LEU A 354 61.07 -57.93 59.76
C LEU A 354 60.41 -58.47 61.05
N LEU A 355 59.07 -58.60 61.05
CA LEU A 355 58.31 -59.16 62.17
C LEU A 355 58.64 -60.65 62.41
N SER A 356 58.85 -61.43 61.35
CA SER A 356 59.25 -62.84 61.44
C SER A 356 60.63 -63.01 62.08
N VAL A 357 61.62 -62.22 61.64
CA VAL A 357 62.98 -62.23 62.22
C VAL A 357 62.96 -61.79 63.69
N GLN A 358 62.14 -60.81 64.05
CA GLN A 358 61.98 -60.36 65.44
C GLN A 358 61.41 -61.47 66.35
N LEU A 359 60.53 -62.34 65.83
CA LEU A 359 59.98 -63.47 66.57
C LEU A 359 61.07 -64.52 66.85
N GLN A 360 61.81 -64.93 65.82
CA GLN A 360 62.91 -65.90 65.94
C GLN A 360 64.02 -65.44 66.90
N ALA A 361 64.32 -64.13 66.92
CA ALA A 361 65.28 -63.56 67.85
C ALA A 361 64.83 -63.67 69.33
N ASN A 362 63.52 -63.58 69.59
CA ASN A 362 62.96 -63.75 70.93
C ASN A 362 63.03 -65.22 71.37
N GLU A 363 62.64 -66.15 70.49
CA GLU A 363 62.68 -67.60 70.74
C GLU A 363 64.10 -68.09 71.10
N ALA A 364 65.12 -67.62 70.35
CA ALA A 364 66.52 -67.93 70.61
C ALA A 364 67.03 -67.39 71.96
N ASN A 365 66.55 -66.20 72.39
CA ASN A 365 66.90 -65.59 73.66
C ASN A 365 66.35 -66.38 74.86
N ASP A 366 65.12 -66.88 74.77
CA ASP A 366 64.52 -67.70 75.83
C ASP A 366 65.13 -69.10 75.91
N PHE A 367 65.53 -69.70 74.78
CA PHE A 367 66.32 -70.93 74.76
C PHE A 367 67.68 -70.78 75.48
N ALA A 368 68.39 -69.67 75.23
CA ALA A 368 69.67 -69.39 75.87
C ALA A 368 69.55 -69.27 77.40
N LYS A 369 68.50 -68.62 77.91
CA LYS A 369 68.23 -68.50 79.36
C LYS A 369 68.05 -69.87 80.00
N ALA A 370 67.27 -70.76 79.39
CA ALA A 370 67.05 -72.12 79.90
C ALA A 370 68.38 -72.89 80.05
N GLN A 371 69.24 -72.86 79.03
CA GLN A 371 70.53 -73.55 79.05
C GLN A 371 71.49 -73.02 80.13
N THR A 372 71.46 -71.71 80.44
CA THR A 372 72.27 -71.17 81.55
C THR A 372 71.84 -71.67 82.92
N ALA A 373 70.54 -71.97 83.13
CA ALA A 373 70.04 -72.44 84.41
C ALA A 373 70.50 -73.88 84.74
N GLU A 374 70.52 -74.77 83.74
CA GLU A 374 71.01 -76.15 83.91
C GLU A 374 72.51 -76.18 84.23
N LEU A 375 73.31 -75.34 83.56
CA LEU A 375 74.75 -75.24 83.79
C LEU A 375 75.07 -74.82 85.23
N VAL A 376 74.29 -73.90 85.81
CA VAL A 376 74.47 -73.43 87.20
C VAL A 376 74.18 -74.54 88.21
N GLN A 377 73.14 -75.37 87.99
CA GLN A 377 72.90 -76.54 88.86
C GLN A 377 74.04 -77.57 88.78
N SER A 378 74.55 -77.85 87.56
CA SER A 378 75.66 -78.78 87.34
C SER A 378 76.97 -78.31 88.00
N GLN A 379 77.27 -77.01 87.95
CA GLN A 379 78.44 -76.46 88.66
C GLN A 379 78.30 -76.57 90.18
N GLN A 380 77.09 -76.42 90.73
CA GLN A 380 76.89 -76.45 92.18
C GLN A 380 77.04 -77.86 92.77
N THR A 381 76.62 -78.92 92.07
CA THR A 381 76.88 -80.30 92.52
C THR A 381 78.37 -80.64 92.50
N SER A 382 79.13 -80.11 91.53
CA SER A 382 80.58 -80.30 91.44
C SER A 382 81.34 -79.66 92.62
N ARG A 383 80.95 -78.44 93.05
CA ARG A 383 81.56 -77.78 94.24
C ARG A 383 81.44 -78.62 95.51
N ASN A 384 80.25 -79.17 95.76
CA ASN A 384 79.98 -79.95 96.97
C ASN A 384 80.83 -81.24 97.08
N LEU A 385 81.32 -81.78 95.95
CA LEU A 385 82.24 -82.92 95.92
C LEU A 385 83.68 -82.48 96.21
N GLN A 386 84.09 -81.31 95.72
CA GLN A 386 85.43 -80.74 95.96
C GLN A 386 85.65 -80.41 97.45
N GLU A 387 84.69 -79.77 98.11
CA GLU A 387 84.83 -79.42 99.55
C GLU A 387 85.01 -80.64 100.47
N ASN A 388 84.46 -81.80 100.10
CA ASN A 388 84.65 -83.06 100.83
C ASN A 388 86.08 -83.60 100.69
N LEU A 389 86.69 -83.51 99.50
CA LEU A 389 88.10 -83.86 99.27
C LEU A 389 89.03 -82.94 100.07
N ASP A 390 88.78 -81.63 100.03
CA ASP A 390 89.60 -80.65 100.75
C ASP A 390 89.43 -80.71 102.27
N ALA A 391 88.36 -81.34 102.78
CA ALA A 391 88.25 -81.72 104.19
C ALA A 391 89.10 -82.95 104.55
N GLN A 392 89.18 -83.94 103.66
CA GLN A 392 89.97 -85.15 103.88
C GLN A 392 91.48 -84.87 103.91
N THR A 393 91.97 -84.00 103.02
CA THR A 393 93.39 -83.60 102.94
C THR A 393 93.89 -82.93 104.23
N ARG A 394 93.08 -82.06 104.85
CA ARG A 394 93.47 -81.34 106.08
C ARG A 394 93.69 -82.24 107.30
N CYS A 395 92.97 -83.36 107.40
CA CYS A 395 93.09 -84.31 108.50
C CYS A 395 94.39 -85.14 108.47
N LEU A 396 95.12 -85.12 107.35
CA LEU A 396 96.42 -85.78 107.22
C LEU A 396 97.58 -84.84 107.60
N LEU A 397 97.50 -83.55 107.26
CA LEU A 397 98.57 -82.57 107.53
C LEU A 397 98.80 -82.35 109.05
N GLU A 398 97.74 -82.33 109.87
CA GLU A 398 97.86 -82.28 111.34
C GLU A 398 98.62 -83.49 111.95
N LYS A 399 98.92 -84.55 111.17
CA LYS A 399 99.76 -85.68 111.59
C LYS A 399 101.24 -85.47 111.27
N GLU A 400 101.58 -84.62 110.31
CA GLU A 400 102.96 -84.33 109.90
C GLU A 400 103.56 -83.19 110.75
N ASP A 401 102.79 -82.14 111.06
CA ASP A 401 103.22 -81.00 111.90
C ASP A 401 103.76 -81.43 113.29
N ILE A 402 103.23 -82.52 113.85
CA ILE A 402 103.63 -83.05 115.17
C ILE A 402 104.97 -83.80 115.10
N ILE A 403 105.38 -84.27 113.91
CA ILE A 403 106.65 -84.99 113.69
C ILE A 403 107.80 -83.99 113.54
N GLU A 404 107.62 -82.90 112.79
CA GLU A 404 108.65 -81.86 112.63
C GLU A 404 108.97 -81.14 113.95
N SER A 405 107.96 -80.99 114.82
CA SER A 405 108.07 -80.41 116.17
C SER A 405 109.14 -81.06 117.06
N LEU A 406 109.48 -82.34 116.81
CA LEU A 406 110.50 -83.09 117.58
C LEU A 406 111.90 -83.10 116.94
N GLN A 407 112.10 -82.47 115.77
CA GLN A 407 113.40 -82.48 115.07
C GLN A 407 114.13 -81.12 115.08
N GLN A 408 113.41 -79.99 115.15
CA GLN A 408 114.03 -78.66 115.03
C GLN A 408 114.48 -78.00 116.35
N GLN A 409 114.42 -78.68 117.51
CA GLN A 409 114.93 -78.15 118.79
C GLN A 409 116.31 -78.66 119.20
N LEU A 410 116.99 -79.46 118.36
CA LEU A 410 118.32 -80.02 118.66
C LEU A 410 119.50 -79.14 118.17
N GLU A 411 119.25 -78.12 117.36
CA GLU A 411 120.27 -77.23 116.81
C GLU A 411 119.92 -75.77 117.16
N HIS A 412 120.23 -75.34 118.38
CA HIS A 412 121.37 -74.44 118.67
C HIS A 412 121.44 -73.22 117.74
N SER A 413 121.09 -72.03 118.23
CA SER A 413 122.02 -71.17 118.99
C SER A 413 123.19 -70.63 118.16
N GLN A 414 122.94 -69.56 117.37
CA GLN A 414 123.81 -68.37 117.37
C GLN A 414 123.19 -67.15 116.65
N ASP A 415 122.98 -66.08 117.43
CA ASP A 415 123.44 -64.70 117.22
C ASP A 415 123.33 -63.94 115.87
N ASN A 416 122.94 -62.66 116.00
CA ASN A 416 123.32 -61.48 115.20
C ASN A 416 122.70 -61.15 113.81
N ASN A 417 121.70 -60.25 113.88
CA ASN A 417 121.62 -58.95 113.14
C ASN A 417 121.28 -58.88 111.62
N ARG A 418 120.49 -57.84 111.29
CA ARG A 418 120.05 -57.33 109.95
C ARG A 418 119.07 -58.23 109.15
N THR A 419 118.08 -57.72 108.42
CA THR A 419 117.55 -56.33 108.26
C THR A 419 116.06 -56.33 107.87
N GLU A 420 115.26 -55.60 108.64
CA GLU A 420 114.26 -54.57 108.24
C GLU A 420 113.55 -54.57 106.86
N ILE A 421 112.19 -54.54 106.91
CA ILE A 421 111.25 -53.49 106.39
C ILE A 421 111.22 -53.26 104.85
N CYS A 422 110.10 -53.26 104.10
CA CYS A 422 108.79 -52.53 104.12
C CYS A 422 107.81 -53.28 103.14
N THR A 423 106.51 -53.03 102.86
CA THR A 423 105.28 -52.33 103.35
C THR A 423 104.10 -52.94 102.51
N LYS A 424 102.77 -52.84 102.71
CA LYS A 424 101.80 -52.04 103.52
C LYS A 424 101.55 -50.56 103.14
N GLU A 425 100.39 -50.25 102.55
CA GLU A 425 99.34 -49.38 103.16
C GLU A 425 98.02 -49.33 102.35
N ASN A 426 96.98 -48.71 102.94
CA ASN A 426 95.57 -48.62 102.48
C ASN A 426 94.92 -47.31 103.02
N ASN A 427 93.66 -47.04 102.62
CA ASN A 427 92.72 -45.98 103.09
C ASN A 427 92.68 -44.72 102.17
N LEU A 428 91.57 -44.25 101.56
CA LEU A 428 90.15 -43.94 101.93
C LEU A 428 89.95 -42.41 101.99
N GLN A 429 89.03 -41.84 101.17
CA GLN A 429 87.84 -41.03 101.58
C GLN A 429 87.10 -40.36 100.40
N ASP A 430 85.91 -39.80 100.69
CA ASP A 430 84.88 -39.22 99.79
C ASP A 430 85.18 -37.81 99.21
N ASP A 431 84.40 -37.38 98.19
CA ASP A 431 83.78 -36.03 98.16
C ASP A 431 82.55 -35.88 97.19
N THR A 432 82.04 -34.64 96.98
CA THR A 432 80.62 -34.25 96.79
C THR A 432 80.39 -33.10 95.78
N LEU A 433 79.19 -32.69 95.28
CA LEU A 433 77.86 -33.32 95.05
C LEU A 433 76.87 -32.36 94.29
N TRP A 434 76.18 -32.86 93.23
CA TRP A 434 75.05 -32.26 92.44
C TRP A 434 75.22 -30.97 91.58
N LYS A 435 74.21 -30.75 90.70
CA LYS A 435 73.83 -29.60 89.80
C LYS A 435 74.29 -29.71 88.32
N GLN A 436 73.51 -29.47 87.24
CA GLN A 436 72.15 -28.92 86.92
C GLN A 436 72.11 -27.47 86.36
N THR A 437 71.37 -27.28 85.24
CA THR A 437 70.93 -26.00 84.59
C THR A 437 72.03 -25.13 83.92
N LYS A 438 71.77 -24.25 82.92
CA LYS A 438 70.54 -23.68 82.29
C LYS A 438 70.85 -23.14 80.86
N ALA A 439 69.90 -23.13 79.91
CA ALA A 439 69.58 -21.97 79.02
C ALA A 439 68.59 -22.31 77.87
N ASP A 440 67.39 -21.70 77.91
CA ASP A 440 66.43 -21.52 76.80
C ASP A 440 65.70 -20.18 77.04
N LEU A 441 65.24 -19.48 75.98
CA LEU A 441 63.97 -18.71 75.98
C LEU A 441 63.56 -18.17 74.59
N GLN A 442 62.25 -17.93 74.43
CA GLN A 442 61.62 -17.18 73.33
C GLN A 442 60.66 -16.11 73.89
N LEU A 443 60.53 -15.00 73.13
CA LEU A 443 59.38 -14.09 72.90
C LEU A 443 58.41 -13.60 74.02
N CYS A 444 57.85 -12.40 73.75
CA CYS A 444 56.64 -11.79 74.36
C CYS A 444 56.77 -11.25 75.82
N GLU A 445 56.12 -10.15 76.25
CA GLU A 445 55.30 -9.13 75.56
C GLU A 445 55.10 -7.83 76.42
N VAL A 446 54.69 -6.73 75.76
CA VAL A 446 53.71 -5.69 76.24
C VAL A 446 54.01 -4.75 77.45
N THR A 447 54.07 -3.42 77.17
CA THR A 447 53.77 -2.23 78.03
C THR A 447 54.62 -1.93 79.29
N GLN A 448 54.67 -0.72 79.89
CA GLN A 448 54.45 0.69 79.48
C GLN A 448 54.92 1.61 80.65
N SER A 449 55.10 2.92 80.42
CA SER A 449 55.34 3.98 81.44
C SER A 449 56.75 4.02 82.07
N GLN A 450 57.27 5.15 82.59
CA GLN A 450 57.02 6.60 82.44
C GLN A 450 58.24 7.35 83.06
N LEU A 451 58.23 8.69 82.98
CA LEU A 451 59.11 9.64 83.71
C LEU A 451 60.61 9.66 83.32
N GLU A 452 61.31 10.80 83.40
CA GLU A 452 60.93 12.20 83.12
C GLU A 452 62.22 13.06 83.08
N ASP A 453 62.07 14.37 82.85
CA ASP A 453 63.11 15.42 82.99
C ASP A 453 64.33 15.35 82.04
N SER A 454 64.88 16.47 81.54
CA SER A 454 64.47 17.89 81.57
C SER A 454 65.27 18.62 80.45
N SER A 455 64.97 19.83 79.96
CA SER A 455 64.01 20.86 80.40
C SER A 455 63.71 21.88 79.25
N ILE A 456 62.56 22.57 79.33
CA ILE A 456 62.39 24.07 79.31
C ILE A 456 63.01 24.88 78.12
N THR A 457 62.31 25.81 77.41
CA THR A 457 60.91 26.34 77.41
C THR A 457 60.67 27.29 76.20
N GLU A 458 59.39 27.54 75.86
CA GLU A 458 58.72 28.86 75.58
C GLU A 458 59.33 29.94 74.64
N ASP A 459 58.56 30.76 73.89
CA ASP A 459 57.17 30.68 73.39
C ASP A 459 56.90 31.78 72.31
N LYS A 460 55.64 31.88 71.86
CA LYS A 460 54.82 33.07 71.49
C LYS A 460 55.41 34.51 71.67
N GLU A 461 54.99 35.56 70.97
CA GLU A 461 53.90 35.74 69.97
C GLU A 461 54.08 37.03 69.11
N LEU A 462 53.34 37.09 68.00
CA LEU A 462 52.73 38.27 67.35
C LEU A 462 53.38 39.69 67.44
N GLN A 463 53.76 40.16 66.24
CA GLN A 463 53.13 41.32 65.55
C GLN A 463 53.75 42.74 65.61
N THR A 464 53.63 43.40 64.44
CA THR A 464 53.65 44.85 64.11
C THR A 464 54.96 45.65 63.90
N GLN A 465 54.88 46.41 62.80
CA GLN A 465 55.39 47.77 62.57
C GLN A 465 56.85 48.02 62.13
N LEU A 466 56.91 48.40 60.85
CA LEU A 466 57.93 49.22 60.18
C LEU A 466 58.51 50.35 61.07
N THR A 467 59.81 50.24 61.32
CA THR A 467 60.84 51.28 61.07
C THR A 467 60.44 52.76 61.15
N HIS A 468 61.09 53.53 62.02
CA HIS A 468 62.26 54.36 61.64
C HIS A 468 62.72 55.30 62.77
N LYS A 469 64.01 55.25 63.14
CA LYS A 469 64.84 56.46 63.37
C LYS A 469 66.35 56.16 63.46
N GLU A 470 67.09 56.78 62.54
CA GLU A 470 68.41 57.43 62.73
C GLU A 470 69.54 56.67 63.48
N CYS A 471 70.43 56.00 62.71
CA CYS A 471 71.92 56.11 62.68
C CYS A 471 72.77 55.94 63.99
N PRO A 472 74.04 55.46 63.94
CA PRO A 472 74.99 55.62 62.81
C PRO A 472 75.99 54.47 62.48
N ASN A 473 76.57 54.56 61.27
CA ASN A 473 77.92 54.14 60.86
C ASN A 473 78.42 52.70 61.18
N GLY A 474 78.21 51.78 60.25
CA GLY A 474 79.04 50.59 60.02
C GLY A 474 79.10 50.25 58.52
N PRO A 475 80.27 50.06 57.88
CA PRO A 475 80.36 49.99 56.42
C PRO A 475 80.08 48.61 55.80
N GLU A 476 79.81 47.56 56.59
CA GLU A 476 79.76 46.16 56.12
C GLU A 476 78.35 45.54 56.08
N GLU A 477 77.32 46.17 56.67
CA GLU A 477 75.90 45.74 56.53
C GLU A 477 75.16 46.44 55.36
N MET A 478 75.74 47.51 54.81
CA MET A 478 75.18 48.24 53.66
C MET A 478 75.29 47.49 52.33
N THR A 479 76.23 46.55 52.22
CA THR A 479 76.39 45.70 51.02
C THR A 479 75.40 44.54 51.05
N THR A 480 75.34 43.77 52.14
CA THR A 480 74.45 42.62 52.29
C THR A 480 72.98 42.99 52.08
N THR A 481 72.51 44.04 52.75
CA THR A 481 71.12 44.52 52.62
C THR A 481 70.81 45.11 51.24
N GLN A 482 71.80 45.64 50.52
CA GLN A 482 71.62 46.10 49.14
C GLN A 482 71.62 44.93 48.14
N ASP A 483 72.47 43.93 48.34
CA ASP A 483 72.49 42.70 47.54
C ASP A 483 71.18 41.92 47.70
N GLU A 484 70.67 41.79 48.93
CA GLU A 484 69.32 41.27 49.23
C GLU A 484 68.23 42.06 48.50
N CYS A 485 68.32 43.39 48.47
CA CYS A 485 67.37 44.23 47.73
C CYS A 485 67.46 44.04 46.20
N GLU A 486 68.63 43.78 45.62
CA GLU A 486 68.76 43.44 44.19
C GLU A 486 68.27 42.01 43.88
N VAL A 487 68.51 41.04 44.77
CA VAL A 487 67.95 39.69 44.66
C VAL A 487 66.42 39.75 44.68
N LEU A 488 65.81 40.45 45.63
CA LEU A 488 64.35 40.61 45.70
C LEU A 488 63.78 41.36 44.47
N LYS A 489 64.47 42.38 43.95
CA LYS A 489 64.09 43.02 42.67
C LYS A 489 64.15 42.04 41.51
N MET A 490 65.15 41.16 41.48
CA MET A 490 65.31 40.14 40.44
C MET A 490 64.21 39.09 40.53
N GLU A 491 63.88 38.57 41.71
CA GLU A 491 62.75 37.66 41.94
C GLU A 491 61.41 38.30 41.57
N ILE A 492 61.18 39.57 41.90
CA ILE A 492 59.99 40.33 41.48
C ILE A 492 59.95 40.45 39.95
N CYS A 493 61.09 40.74 39.30
CA CYS A 493 61.17 40.80 37.85
C CYS A 493 60.93 39.42 37.18
N GLU A 494 61.35 38.32 37.79
CA GLU A 494 61.13 36.97 37.25
C GLU A 494 59.72 36.45 37.48
N THR A 495 59.14 36.67 38.66
CA THR A 495 57.74 36.35 38.93
C THR A 495 56.78 37.14 38.04
N LEU A 496 57.07 38.43 37.76
CA LEU A 496 56.33 39.22 36.76
C LEU A 496 56.48 38.65 35.34
N LYS A 497 57.69 38.30 34.89
CA LYS A 497 57.91 37.64 33.58
C LYS A 497 57.17 36.29 33.48
N CYS A 498 57.00 35.57 34.58
CA CYS A 498 56.23 34.32 34.63
C CYS A 498 54.72 34.58 34.59
N LEU A 499 54.22 35.58 35.32
CA LEU A 499 52.83 36.03 35.25
C LEU A 499 52.43 36.45 33.83
N ASP A 500 53.25 37.25 33.14
CA ASP A 500 52.95 37.68 31.77
C ASP A 500 52.98 36.51 30.75
N LYS A 501 53.82 35.49 30.97
CA LYS A 501 53.79 34.24 30.17
C LYS A 501 52.47 33.49 30.35
N GLU A 502 51.98 33.29 31.58
CA GLU A 502 50.70 32.62 31.81
C GLU A 502 49.50 33.44 31.34
N ARG A 503 49.55 34.76 31.54
CA ARG A 503 48.55 35.70 31.02
C ARG A 503 48.48 35.66 29.49
N SER A 504 49.63 35.61 28.82
CA SER A 504 49.73 35.45 27.36
C SER A 504 49.14 34.10 26.90
N LYS A 505 49.51 32.98 27.54
CA LYS A 505 48.92 31.66 27.27
C LYS A 505 47.39 31.67 27.43
N TYR A 506 46.86 32.30 28.47
CA TYR A 506 45.42 32.46 28.68
C TYR A 506 44.76 33.28 27.56
N HIS A 507 45.33 34.42 27.16
CA HIS A 507 44.82 35.21 26.04
C HIS A 507 44.79 34.43 24.72
N VAL A 508 45.86 33.69 24.39
CA VAL A 508 45.92 32.82 23.21
C VAL A 508 44.86 31.71 23.27
N MET A 509 44.68 31.08 24.44
CA MET A 509 43.67 30.04 24.63
C MET A 509 42.23 30.59 24.50
N LYS A 510 41.97 31.79 25.04
CA LYS A 510 40.69 32.51 24.94
C LYS A 510 40.35 32.88 23.50
N GLU A 511 41.29 33.45 22.74
CA GLU A 511 41.07 33.74 21.32
C GLU A 511 40.92 32.46 20.48
N LYS A 512 41.62 31.37 20.82
CA LYS A 512 41.42 30.04 20.20
C LYS A 512 40.02 29.48 20.47
N GLN A 513 39.45 29.69 21.66
CA GLN A 513 38.06 29.34 21.99
C GLN A 513 37.06 30.23 21.24
N LYS A 514 37.24 31.55 21.25
CA LYS A 514 36.43 32.52 20.50
C LYS A 514 36.40 32.20 19.00
N ALA A 515 37.55 31.91 18.39
CA ALA A 515 37.63 31.49 17.00
C ALA A 515 37.00 30.12 16.72
N LYS A 516 36.91 29.20 17.70
CA LYS A 516 36.07 27.98 17.56
C LYS A 516 34.59 28.35 17.57
N LEU A 517 34.15 29.22 18.48
CA LEU A 517 32.75 29.64 18.61
C LEU A 517 32.27 30.42 17.37
N CYS A 518 33.09 31.33 16.81
CA CYS A 518 32.76 32.01 15.56
C CYS A 518 32.60 31.04 14.38
N ARG A 519 33.44 30.00 14.26
CA ARG A 519 33.29 28.97 13.22
C ARG A 519 32.08 28.05 13.45
N ALA A 520 31.71 27.81 14.71
CA ALA A 520 30.48 27.08 15.04
C ALA A 520 29.24 27.92 14.67
N LYS A 521 29.24 29.23 14.98
CA LYS A 521 28.16 30.15 14.59
C LYS A 521 28.04 30.23 13.07
N GLN A 522 29.14 30.48 12.35
CA GLN A 522 29.10 30.59 10.89
C GLN A 522 28.45 29.37 10.25
N LYS A 523 28.82 28.14 10.67
CA LYS A 523 28.19 26.92 10.16
C LYS A 523 26.69 26.80 10.44
N LEU A 524 26.21 27.37 11.54
CA LEU A 524 24.78 27.43 11.85
C LEU A 524 24.09 28.50 11.00
N ASP A 525 24.71 29.67 10.83
CA ASP A 525 24.21 30.74 9.97
C ASP A 525 24.10 30.24 8.50
N ASP A 526 25.16 29.62 7.97
CA ASP A 526 25.23 28.99 6.63
C ASP A 526 24.09 27.97 6.45
N GLU A 527 23.96 27.03 7.39
CA GLU A 527 22.93 25.97 7.39
C GLU A 527 21.52 26.55 7.51
N THR A 528 21.29 27.64 8.25
CA THR A 528 19.99 28.32 8.27
C THR A 528 19.68 28.95 6.92
N THR A 529 20.62 29.68 6.29
CA THR A 529 20.38 30.28 4.97
C THR A 529 20.09 29.23 3.89
N TRP A 530 20.76 28.07 3.93
CA TRP A 530 20.46 26.96 3.03
C TRP A 530 19.05 26.39 3.24
N ARG A 531 18.59 26.28 4.48
CA ARG A 531 17.22 25.85 4.79
C ARG A 531 16.18 26.87 4.34
N ASP A 532 16.44 28.15 4.54
CA ASP A 532 15.52 29.23 4.14
C ASP A 532 15.40 29.29 2.60
N GLU A 533 16.50 29.17 1.86
CA GLU A 533 16.49 29.02 0.40
C GLU A 533 15.71 27.76 -0.04
N LYS A 534 15.90 26.63 0.66
CA LYS A 534 15.21 25.37 0.34
C LYS A 534 13.71 25.44 0.64
N ILE A 535 13.31 26.09 1.73
CA ILE A 535 11.91 26.36 2.08
C ILE A 535 11.29 27.24 1.01
N GLN A 536 11.89 28.39 0.69
CA GLN A 536 11.40 29.31 -0.34
C GLN A 536 11.29 28.61 -1.72
N ASN A 537 12.18 27.67 -2.02
CA ASN A 537 12.07 26.87 -3.24
C ASN A 537 10.86 25.92 -3.24
N LEU A 538 10.62 25.23 -2.12
CA LEU A 538 9.46 24.35 -1.95
C LEU A 538 8.14 25.15 -1.96
N GLU A 539 8.12 26.35 -1.39
CA GLU A 539 6.98 27.27 -1.45
C GLU A 539 6.68 27.72 -2.89
N ARG A 540 7.72 28.04 -3.68
CA ARG A 540 7.58 28.35 -5.12
C ARG A 540 7.03 27.15 -5.91
N GLU A 541 7.54 25.95 -5.67
CA GLU A 541 7.04 24.71 -6.30
C GLU A 541 5.59 24.40 -5.90
N LEU A 542 5.23 24.57 -4.63
CA LEU A 542 3.88 24.38 -4.12
C LEU A 542 2.89 25.40 -4.70
N SER A 543 3.31 26.66 -4.82
CA SER A 543 2.51 27.72 -5.45
C SER A 543 2.22 27.44 -6.93
N LEU A 544 3.24 27.03 -7.70
CA LEU A 544 3.09 26.61 -9.09
C LEU A 544 2.19 25.36 -9.24
N SER A 545 2.33 24.38 -8.35
CA SER A 545 1.49 23.19 -8.30
C SER A 545 0.02 23.55 -8.00
N SER A 546 -0.21 24.43 -7.02
CA SER A 546 -1.53 24.93 -6.63
C SER A 546 -2.21 25.68 -7.78
N HIS A 547 -1.50 26.57 -8.46
CA HIS A 547 -2.02 27.28 -9.63
C HIS A 547 -2.37 26.32 -10.80
N SER A 548 -1.52 25.32 -11.06
CA SER A 548 -1.79 24.27 -12.05
C SER A 548 -3.02 23.43 -11.68
N LEU A 549 -3.20 23.10 -10.40
CA LEU A 549 -4.38 22.39 -9.90
C LEU A 549 -5.66 23.23 -10.00
N ALA A 550 -5.60 24.53 -9.66
CA ALA A 550 -6.72 25.45 -9.80
C ALA A 550 -7.20 25.54 -11.26
N LYS A 551 -6.26 25.71 -12.21
CA LYS A 551 -6.56 25.74 -13.65
C LYS A 551 -7.11 24.41 -14.19
N LYS A 552 -6.71 23.27 -13.60
CA LYS A 552 -7.32 21.96 -13.90
C LYS A 552 -8.75 21.85 -13.38
N LYS A 553 -9.03 22.33 -12.16
CA LYS A 553 -10.40 22.36 -11.60
C LYS A 553 -11.32 23.26 -12.42
N GLU A 554 -10.86 24.45 -12.81
CA GLU A 554 -11.57 25.37 -13.70
C GLU A 554 -11.94 24.69 -15.03
N LEU A 555 -10.99 24.04 -15.69
CA LEU A 555 -11.23 23.30 -16.94
C LEU A 555 -12.24 22.15 -16.76
N ILE A 556 -12.15 21.39 -15.67
CA ILE A 556 -13.12 20.32 -15.35
C ILE A 556 -14.53 20.91 -15.16
N MET A 557 -14.66 22.06 -14.50
CA MET A 557 -15.95 22.76 -14.36
C MET A 557 -16.49 23.23 -15.72
N SER A 558 -15.65 23.80 -16.59
CA SER A 558 -16.07 24.20 -17.96
C SER A 558 -16.57 23.01 -18.79
N ILE A 559 -15.84 21.88 -18.74
CA ILE A 559 -16.23 20.64 -19.42
C ILE A 559 -17.55 20.09 -18.84
N GLY A 560 -17.73 20.15 -17.52
CA GLY A 560 -18.97 19.73 -16.86
C GLY A 560 -20.19 20.54 -17.31
N VAL A 561 -20.07 21.86 -17.41
CA VAL A 561 -21.14 22.76 -17.88
C VAL A 561 -21.51 22.47 -19.34
N GLU A 562 -20.52 22.33 -20.22
CA GLU A 562 -20.79 22.04 -21.64
C GLU A 562 -21.33 20.61 -21.83
N ASN A 563 -20.91 19.63 -21.02
CA ASN A 563 -21.49 18.29 -21.01
C ASN A 563 -22.97 18.29 -20.60
N GLU A 564 -23.39 19.04 -19.56
CA GLU A 564 -24.82 19.15 -19.23
C GLU A 564 -25.62 19.86 -20.33
N LYS A 565 -25.06 20.87 -20.99
CA LYS A 565 -25.67 21.51 -22.16
C LYS A 565 -25.84 20.52 -23.33
N LEU A 566 -24.82 19.76 -23.68
CA LEU A 566 -24.89 18.71 -24.71
C LEU A 566 -25.85 17.58 -24.33
N LEU A 567 -25.95 17.21 -23.04
CA LEU A 567 -26.94 16.26 -22.54
C LEU A 567 -28.37 16.82 -22.63
N PHE A 568 -28.58 18.10 -22.32
CA PHE A 568 -29.86 18.78 -22.49
C PHE A 568 -30.29 18.84 -23.96
N GLU A 569 -29.38 19.23 -24.87
CA GLU A 569 -29.65 19.25 -26.31
C GLU A 569 -29.94 17.83 -26.86
N LYS A 570 -29.18 16.81 -26.41
CA LYS A 570 -29.46 15.40 -26.73
C LYS A 570 -30.84 14.96 -26.24
N ARG A 571 -31.23 15.27 -25.00
CA ARG A 571 -32.56 14.97 -24.44
C ARG A 571 -33.66 15.62 -25.30
N LYS A 572 -33.48 16.90 -25.68
CA LYS A 572 -34.41 17.67 -26.52
C LYS A 572 -34.54 17.09 -27.94
N LEU A 573 -33.44 16.74 -28.60
CA LEU A 573 -33.45 16.15 -29.94
C LEU A 573 -34.09 14.75 -29.94
N LEU A 574 -33.88 13.94 -28.90
CA LEU A 574 -34.55 12.64 -28.73
C LEU A 574 -36.07 12.79 -28.53
N GLN A 575 -36.51 13.79 -27.76
CA GLN A 575 -37.93 14.12 -27.64
C GLN A 575 -38.52 14.48 -29.02
N GLN A 576 -37.91 15.44 -29.73
CA GLN A 576 -38.36 15.85 -31.07
C GLN A 576 -38.40 14.68 -32.06
N LEU A 577 -37.41 13.79 -32.04
CA LEU A 577 -37.41 12.58 -32.87
C LEU A 577 -38.63 11.71 -32.55
N SER A 578 -38.89 11.43 -31.27
CA SER A 578 -40.04 10.62 -30.83
C SER A 578 -41.39 11.23 -31.24
N GLU A 579 -41.54 12.55 -31.15
CA GLU A 579 -42.73 13.28 -31.61
C GLU A 579 -42.88 13.21 -33.13
N THR A 580 -41.79 13.27 -33.91
CA THR A 580 -41.89 13.04 -35.36
C THR A 580 -42.25 11.59 -35.70
N ASP A 581 -41.82 10.61 -34.89
CA ASP A 581 -42.10 9.20 -35.14
C ASP A 581 -43.52 8.77 -34.73
N SER A 582 -44.13 9.39 -33.72
CA SER A 582 -45.58 9.26 -33.50
C SER A 582 -46.36 9.91 -34.64
N ASN A 583 -46.03 11.16 -35.01
CA ASN A 583 -46.71 11.86 -36.09
C ASN A 583 -46.59 11.11 -37.45
N LYS A 584 -45.45 10.47 -37.73
CA LYS A 584 -45.29 9.57 -38.89
C LYS A 584 -46.25 8.37 -38.82
N LYS A 585 -46.32 7.68 -37.68
CA LYS A 585 -47.24 6.53 -37.47
C LYS A 585 -48.70 6.96 -37.65
N ASP A 586 -49.11 8.08 -37.07
CA ASP A 586 -50.48 8.59 -37.19
C ASP A 586 -50.83 9.00 -38.63
N SER A 587 -49.87 9.61 -39.34
CA SER A 587 -50.02 9.91 -40.77
C SER A 587 -50.10 8.65 -41.63
N HIS A 588 -49.34 7.60 -41.30
CA HIS A 588 -49.41 6.30 -41.98
C HIS A 588 -50.73 5.59 -41.71
N LEU A 589 -51.20 5.56 -40.47
CA LEU A 589 -52.52 4.99 -40.11
C LEU A 589 -53.65 5.72 -40.86
N THR A 590 -53.57 7.05 -40.93
CA THR A 590 -54.50 7.89 -41.71
C THR A 590 -54.44 7.56 -43.20
N ALA A 591 -53.24 7.39 -43.76
CA ALA A 591 -53.03 7.01 -45.15
C ALA A 591 -53.59 5.61 -45.45
N SER A 592 -53.27 4.61 -44.64
CA SER A 592 -53.81 3.24 -44.77
C SER A 592 -55.33 3.20 -44.69
N LEU A 593 -55.94 3.93 -43.74
CA LEU A 593 -57.40 4.02 -43.64
C LEU A 593 -58.02 4.73 -44.87
N SER A 594 -57.33 5.73 -45.43
CA SER A 594 -57.75 6.36 -46.68
C SER A 594 -57.66 5.42 -47.88
N GLN A 595 -56.61 4.59 -47.96
CA GLN A 595 -56.41 3.58 -48.99
C GLN A 595 -57.52 2.52 -48.94
N CYS A 596 -57.79 1.93 -47.78
CA CYS A 596 -58.88 0.96 -47.61
C CYS A 596 -60.25 1.51 -48.06
N ARG A 597 -60.49 2.82 -47.88
CA ARG A 597 -61.72 3.48 -48.37
C ARG A 597 -61.70 3.72 -49.89
N VAL A 598 -60.53 4.00 -50.49
CA VAL A 598 -60.37 4.05 -51.95
C VAL A 598 -60.62 2.66 -52.55
N ASP A 599 -59.98 1.62 -52.03
CA ASP A 599 -60.12 0.24 -52.50
C ASP A 599 -61.58 -0.25 -52.46
N PHE A 600 -62.31 0.09 -51.38
CA PHE A 600 -63.74 -0.18 -51.25
C PHE A 600 -64.55 0.55 -52.33
N LEU A 601 -64.31 1.85 -52.53
CA LEU A 601 -65.01 2.66 -53.53
C LEU A 601 -64.68 2.22 -54.97
N GLU A 602 -63.44 1.77 -55.25
CA GLU A 602 -63.08 1.18 -56.54
C GLU A 602 -63.79 -0.16 -56.77
N MET A 603 -63.88 -1.02 -55.74
CA MET A 603 -64.63 -2.28 -55.82
C MET A 603 -66.13 -2.03 -56.06
N GLU A 604 -66.73 -1.04 -55.40
CA GLU A 604 -68.12 -0.65 -55.63
C GLU A 604 -68.31 -0.05 -57.03
N ASN A 605 -67.46 0.88 -57.47
CA ASN A 605 -67.52 1.45 -58.82
C ASN A 605 -67.36 0.37 -59.90
N LYS A 606 -66.48 -0.63 -59.70
CA LYS A 606 -66.32 -1.79 -60.58
C LYS A 606 -67.58 -2.67 -60.62
N LYS A 607 -68.23 -2.89 -59.47
CA LYS A 607 -69.51 -3.62 -59.35
C LYS A 607 -70.65 -2.88 -60.06
N LEU A 608 -70.72 -1.55 -59.91
CA LEU A 608 -71.68 -0.68 -60.61
C LEU A 608 -71.42 -0.64 -62.11
N GLY A 609 -70.16 -0.50 -62.55
CA GLY A 609 -69.74 -0.55 -63.95
C GLY A 609 -70.10 -1.87 -64.62
N ASN A 610 -69.84 -3.01 -63.97
CA ASN A 610 -70.27 -4.33 -64.43
C ASN A 610 -71.80 -4.43 -64.58
N LYS A 611 -72.57 -3.85 -63.65
CA LYS A 611 -74.05 -3.81 -63.71
C LYS A 611 -74.53 -2.92 -64.86
N ILE A 612 -73.92 -1.75 -65.07
CA ILE A 612 -74.18 -0.87 -66.22
C ILE A 612 -73.91 -1.61 -67.53
N PHE A 613 -72.74 -2.24 -67.67
CA PHE A 613 -72.39 -3.03 -68.85
C PHE A 613 -73.39 -4.17 -69.13
N HIS A 614 -73.85 -4.88 -68.09
CA HIS A 614 -74.89 -5.90 -68.25
C HIS A 614 -76.22 -5.30 -68.75
N MET A 615 -76.67 -4.18 -68.17
CA MET A 615 -77.88 -3.49 -68.61
C MET A 615 -77.74 -2.93 -70.04
N SER A 616 -76.59 -2.38 -70.41
CA SER A 616 -76.28 -1.94 -71.77
C SER A 616 -76.32 -3.09 -72.78
N ASN A 617 -75.82 -4.28 -72.41
CA ASN A 617 -75.93 -5.48 -73.25
C ASN A 617 -77.38 -5.95 -73.40
N GLN A 618 -78.19 -5.92 -72.34
CA GLN A 618 -79.63 -6.21 -72.42
C GLN A 618 -80.33 -5.20 -73.34
N LEU A 619 -80.08 -3.89 -73.17
CA LEU A 619 -80.61 -2.83 -74.04
C LEU A 619 -80.21 -3.05 -75.50
N ALA A 620 -78.94 -3.39 -75.79
CA ALA A 620 -78.49 -3.68 -77.14
C ALA A 620 -79.14 -4.94 -77.75
N VAL A 621 -79.51 -5.95 -76.94
CA VAL A 621 -80.30 -7.11 -77.39
C VAL A 621 -81.75 -6.71 -77.66
N LEU A 622 -82.37 -5.92 -76.77
CA LEU A 622 -83.74 -5.43 -76.93
C LEU A 622 -83.87 -4.49 -78.14
N GLN A 623 -82.89 -3.60 -78.37
CA GLN A 623 -82.83 -2.72 -79.52
C GLN A 623 -82.71 -3.52 -80.83
N ARG A 624 -81.85 -4.55 -80.89
CA ARG A 624 -81.79 -5.48 -82.03
C ARG A 624 -83.10 -6.25 -82.24
N ARG A 625 -83.75 -6.71 -81.17
CA ARG A 625 -85.08 -7.35 -81.28
C ARG A 625 -86.15 -6.38 -81.79
N LEU A 626 -86.15 -5.13 -81.32
CA LEU A 626 -87.06 -4.08 -81.77
C LEU A 626 -86.82 -3.73 -83.24
N GLN A 627 -85.55 -3.57 -83.66
CA GLN A 627 -85.16 -3.30 -85.04
C GLN A 627 -85.53 -4.47 -85.97
N ASN A 628 -85.37 -5.72 -85.52
CA ASN A 628 -85.82 -6.91 -86.25
C ASN A 628 -87.35 -7.00 -86.34
N MET A 629 -88.09 -6.62 -85.29
CA MET A 629 -89.56 -6.54 -85.35
C MET A 629 -90.03 -5.41 -86.27
N GLN A 630 -89.34 -4.27 -86.28
CA GLN A 630 -89.60 -3.16 -87.19
C GLN A 630 -89.30 -3.54 -88.65
N SER A 631 -88.19 -4.24 -88.93
CA SER A 631 -87.87 -4.71 -90.27
C SER A 631 -88.80 -5.84 -90.73
N LEU A 632 -89.23 -6.73 -89.84
CA LEU A 632 -90.24 -7.76 -90.15
C LEU A 632 -91.64 -7.16 -90.38
N HIS A 633 -92.03 -6.13 -89.62
CA HIS A 633 -93.25 -5.38 -89.86
C HIS A 633 -93.18 -4.57 -91.18
N PHE A 634 -92.04 -3.98 -91.50
CA PHE A 634 -91.79 -3.31 -92.78
C PHE A 634 -91.86 -4.30 -93.96
N ALA A 635 -91.25 -5.48 -93.82
CA ALA A 635 -91.32 -6.56 -94.80
C ALA A 635 -92.75 -7.11 -94.96
N GLN A 636 -93.50 -7.30 -93.86
CA GLN A 636 -94.92 -7.66 -93.93
C GLN A 636 -95.76 -6.57 -94.61
N LYS A 637 -95.46 -5.28 -94.37
CA LYS A 637 -96.15 -4.16 -95.02
C LYS A 637 -95.85 -4.13 -96.52
N LEU A 638 -94.61 -4.35 -96.93
CA LEU A 638 -94.23 -4.54 -98.34
C LEU A 638 -94.94 -5.74 -98.97
N ASN A 639 -94.94 -6.89 -98.31
CA ASN A 639 -95.57 -8.12 -98.84
C ASN A 639 -97.11 -7.98 -98.97
N LYS A 640 -97.75 -7.16 -98.12
CA LYS A 640 -99.16 -6.75 -98.28
C LYS A 640 -99.38 -5.77 -99.43
N MET A 641 -98.41 -4.90 -99.75
CA MET A 641 -98.51 -3.94 -100.87
C MET A 641 -98.18 -4.56 -102.23
N VAL A 642 -97.40 -5.65 -102.29
CA VAL A 642 -97.08 -6.36 -103.54
C VAL A 642 -98.29 -7.12 -104.12
N ASN A 643 -99.30 -7.46 -103.30
CA ASN A 643 -100.37 -8.38 -103.68
C ASN A 643 -101.70 -7.71 -104.11
N HIS A 644 -101.74 -6.37 -104.25
CA HIS A 644 -102.86 -5.65 -104.86
C HIS A 644 -102.36 -4.60 -105.86
N GLN A 645 -102.66 -4.85 -107.14
CA GLN A 645 -102.73 -3.94 -108.31
C GLN A 645 -101.91 -2.62 -108.25
N GLN A 646 -100.85 -2.45 -109.05
CA GLN A 646 -100.89 -2.13 -110.49
C GLN A 646 -101.57 -0.78 -110.84
N ILE A 647 -101.05 -0.14 -111.91
CA ILE A 647 -101.56 1.06 -112.62
C ILE A 647 -101.07 2.44 -112.11
N SER A 648 -99.87 2.78 -112.62
CA SER A 648 -99.59 4.00 -113.43
C SER A 648 -99.31 5.41 -112.83
N THR A 649 -98.05 5.82 -113.05
CA THR A 649 -97.55 7.08 -113.71
C THR A 649 -97.65 8.48 -113.07
N SER A 650 -96.48 9.18 -113.14
CA SER A 650 -96.20 10.64 -113.11
C SER A 650 -96.55 11.44 -111.84
N LEU A 651 -95.59 12.09 -111.13
CA LEU A 651 -94.78 13.30 -111.43
C LEU A 651 -95.59 14.62 -111.38
N PRO A 652 -95.00 15.81 -111.03
CA PRO A 652 -93.56 16.12 -110.89
C PRO A 652 -93.13 16.98 -109.66
N LEU A 653 -91.86 17.44 -109.71
CA LEU A 653 -91.21 18.58 -109.00
C LEU A 653 -90.43 18.33 -107.68
N GLN A 654 -89.09 18.47 -107.82
CA GLN A 654 -88.17 19.26 -106.96
C GLN A 654 -87.85 18.81 -105.51
N MET A 655 -86.61 18.91 -105.00
CA MET A 655 -85.32 19.41 -105.55
C MET A 655 -84.13 18.49 -105.19
N SER A 656 -83.02 18.68 -105.91
CA SER A 656 -81.60 18.70 -105.47
C SER A 656 -81.28 18.43 -103.98
N SER A 657 -80.14 17.83 -103.60
CA SER A 657 -79.09 17.08 -104.33
C SER A 657 -78.08 16.55 -103.31
N VAL A 658 -77.71 15.27 -103.44
CA VAL A 658 -76.51 14.66 -102.83
C VAL A 658 -75.22 15.10 -103.57
N PRO A 659 -73.98 14.84 -103.06
CA PRO A 659 -73.60 14.20 -101.78
C PRO A 659 -72.52 14.97 -100.97
N SER A 660 -72.00 14.29 -99.94
CA SER A 660 -70.59 14.23 -99.50
C SER A 660 -70.17 14.82 -98.13
N GLU A 661 -69.36 13.99 -97.46
CA GLU A 661 -68.24 14.30 -96.56
C GLU A 661 -68.43 15.31 -95.40
N ILE A 662 -68.60 14.76 -94.19
CA ILE A 662 -67.89 15.26 -93.00
C ILE A 662 -67.04 14.14 -92.40
N GLN A 663 -65.76 14.45 -92.20
CA GLN A 663 -64.70 13.55 -91.78
C GLN A 663 -64.87 13.03 -90.33
N GLY A 664 -64.75 11.72 -90.13
CA GLY A 664 -64.47 11.12 -88.82
C GLY A 664 -63.03 10.60 -88.79
N LEU A 665 -62.15 11.28 -88.06
CA LEU A 665 -60.69 11.05 -88.11
C LEU A 665 -60.26 9.86 -87.22
N LEU A 666 -59.45 8.94 -87.73
CA LEU A 666 -58.60 8.03 -86.94
C LEU A 666 -57.35 7.57 -87.75
N ASP A 667 -56.30 7.24 -86.99
CA ASP A 667 -55.02 6.57 -87.31
C ASP A 667 -53.95 7.19 -88.27
N SER A 668 -52.78 7.47 -87.65
CA SER A 668 -51.40 7.45 -88.17
C SER A 668 -50.96 8.56 -89.18
N THR A 669 -49.69 9.05 -89.19
CA THR A 669 -48.43 8.53 -88.62
C THR A 669 -47.37 9.62 -88.32
N GLN A 670 -46.47 9.35 -87.35
CA GLN A 670 -45.04 9.74 -87.26
C GLN A 670 -44.55 11.17 -86.88
N SER A 671 -43.58 11.18 -85.93
CA SER A 671 -42.49 12.16 -85.65
C SER A 671 -42.85 13.57 -85.12
N GLY A 672 -42.24 14.09 -84.04
CA GLY A 672 -41.26 13.49 -83.12
C GLY A 672 -40.71 14.49 -82.07
N ALA A 673 -39.96 13.97 -81.07
CA ALA A 673 -39.27 14.68 -79.97
C ALA A 673 -40.17 15.34 -78.87
N THR A 674 -39.87 15.33 -77.56
CA THR A 674 -38.75 14.71 -76.79
C THR A 674 -39.09 14.55 -75.30
N LYS A 675 -38.52 13.51 -74.63
CA LYS A 675 -38.37 13.32 -73.15
C LYS A 675 -39.68 13.10 -72.35
N GLN A 676 -39.72 12.35 -71.23
CA GLN A 676 -38.73 11.49 -70.52
C GLN A 676 -39.47 10.50 -69.57
N THR A 677 -38.90 9.30 -69.32
CA THR A 677 -39.05 8.42 -68.11
C THR A 677 -40.46 7.99 -67.61
N ASP A 678 -40.72 6.77 -67.10
CA ASP A 678 -39.89 5.56 -66.87
C ASP A 678 -40.78 4.31 -66.61
N ALA A 679 -40.14 3.13 -66.46
CA ALA A 679 -40.69 1.84 -65.98
C ALA A 679 -41.65 1.06 -66.93
N SER A 680 -41.67 -0.29 -67.01
CA SER A 680 -40.83 -1.34 -66.38
C SER A 680 -41.00 -2.71 -67.09
N SER A 681 -40.02 -3.64 -66.96
CA SER A 681 -40.26 -5.09 -67.13
C SER A 681 -39.16 -6.02 -66.56
N PHE A 682 -39.56 -6.87 -65.60
CA PHE A 682 -39.14 -8.24 -65.25
C PHE A 682 -37.74 -8.88 -65.51
N HIS A 683 -37.31 -9.60 -64.44
CA HIS A 683 -36.63 -10.92 -64.34
C HIS A 683 -35.11 -11.15 -64.60
N HIS A 684 -34.48 -11.58 -63.49
CA HIS A 684 -33.44 -12.64 -63.32
C HIS A 684 -32.00 -12.56 -63.90
N CYS A 685 -31.10 -12.26 -62.96
CA CYS A 685 -29.96 -13.11 -62.53
C CYS A 685 -28.60 -13.08 -63.29
N TYR A 686 -27.56 -13.54 -62.57
CA TYR A 686 -26.19 -13.91 -62.96
C TYR A 686 -25.08 -12.83 -63.11
N THR A 687 -24.32 -12.69 -62.01
CA THR A 687 -22.83 -12.75 -61.88
C THR A 687 -21.89 -11.77 -62.60
N SER A 688 -20.82 -11.38 -61.87
CA SER A 688 -19.59 -10.69 -62.31
C SER A 688 -19.79 -9.24 -62.75
N GLY A 689 -18.90 -8.27 -62.49
CA GLY A 689 -17.43 -8.27 -62.50
C GLY A 689 -16.99 -7.43 -63.70
N SER A 690 -16.06 -6.47 -63.63
CA SER A 690 -14.91 -6.35 -62.73
C SER A 690 -14.25 -4.95 -62.79
N LEU A 691 -13.45 -4.59 -61.75
CA LEU A 691 -12.17 -3.82 -61.82
C LEU A 691 -12.17 -2.41 -62.48
N SER A 692 -11.58 -1.34 -61.93
CA SER A 692 -10.62 -1.10 -60.81
C SER A 692 -10.87 0.33 -60.26
N ARG A 693 -10.09 1.03 -59.40
CA ARG A 693 -8.87 0.90 -58.54
C ARG A 693 -8.91 2.12 -57.56
N SER A 694 -8.12 2.36 -56.51
CA SER A 694 -6.93 1.73 -55.90
C SER A 694 -6.92 1.99 -54.38
N ALA A 695 -6.33 1.05 -53.61
CA ALA A 695 -5.49 1.28 -52.41
C ALA A 695 -6.12 1.95 -51.14
N GLU A 696 -5.67 1.68 -49.90
CA GLU A 696 -4.56 0.81 -49.42
C GLU A 696 -4.75 0.37 -47.95
N MET A 697 -4.10 -0.75 -47.56
CA MET A 697 -3.85 -1.26 -46.18
C MET A 697 -5.06 -1.55 -45.25
N GLY A 698 -5.03 -2.55 -44.35
CA GLY A 698 -4.05 -3.63 -44.15
C GLY A 698 -4.06 -4.17 -42.71
N TYR A 699 -4.66 -5.35 -42.47
CA TYR A 699 -4.71 -6.02 -41.15
C TYR A 699 -4.15 -7.45 -41.22
N LEU A 700 -3.34 -7.84 -40.23
CA LEU A 700 -3.02 -9.23 -39.92
C LEU A 700 -2.97 -9.43 -38.39
N ASN A 701 -3.55 -10.54 -37.92
CA ASN A 701 -3.42 -11.03 -36.55
C ASN A 701 -2.42 -12.20 -36.54
N LEU A 702 -1.41 -12.16 -35.67
CA LEU A 702 -0.69 -13.34 -35.18
C LEU A 702 -0.31 -13.14 -33.71
N THR A 703 -0.26 -14.25 -32.98
CA THR A 703 -0.02 -14.29 -31.53
C THR A 703 1.35 -14.86 -31.17
N SER A 704 1.89 -14.39 -30.05
CA SER A 704 2.92 -15.03 -29.22
C SER A 704 4.33 -15.24 -29.80
N THR A 705 5.34 -14.79 -29.04
CA THR A 705 6.62 -15.51 -28.91
C THR A 705 7.03 -15.55 -27.44
N GLN A 706 7.35 -16.75 -26.96
CA GLN A 706 7.85 -17.04 -25.62
C GLN A 706 9.39 -16.94 -25.58
N SER A 707 9.96 -16.96 -24.38
CA SER A 707 11.41 -16.97 -24.11
C SER A 707 12.18 -18.09 -24.84
N GLN A 708 13.45 -17.83 -25.23
CA GLN A 708 14.61 -18.46 -24.56
C GLN A 708 16.00 -17.94 -25.00
N ALA A 709 16.93 -18.05 -24.04
CA ALA A 709 18.35 -18.41 -24.16
C ALA A 709 19.37 -17.58 -24.99
N ASN A 710 20.44 -17.22 -24.28
CA ASN A 710 21.86 -17.26 -24.68
C ASN A 710 22.32 -16.45 -25.91
N HIS A 711 22.99 -15.33 -25.63
CA HIS A 711 24.43 -15.24 -25.85
C HIS A 711 25.11 -14.34 -24.81
#